data_AF-A0A286IID0-F1
#
_entry.id   AF-A0A286IID0-F1
#
_cell.length_a   1.000
_cell.length_b   1.000
_cell.length_c   1.000
_cell.angle_alpha   90.00
_cell.angle_beta   90.00
_cell.angle_gamma   90.00
#
_symmetry.space_group_name_H-M   'P 1'
#
loop_
_entity.id
_entity.type
_entity.pdbx_description
1 polymer ?
#
loop_
_entity_poly.entity_id
_entity_poly.type
_entity_poly.pdbx_seq_one_letter_code
_entity_poly.pdbx_strand_id
1 'polypeptide(L)'
;MKKIILLLTLFCTYESMGQILIGNGTYDPNGSITITPKGINGGPNNPDANNGNVVLGKSSLINNTGEWNTAIGENVLTNNTTGSFHVGLGWLSLLANTTGQTNTAVGMQSLTGNTTGGYNVAMGNGALIGNISGSYNTGIGNGANVSGVISNATALGNGAVVSASNTMKLGNNSLLSVITNGMYIGSGLKITGGSPGVGKVLTSDATGVATWQTPSGGGGGGSGWLLTGNASNPGTSYLGTSDAQPLVFKVNNVLSGKLSHTDNNTSFGYSALKLNTGYDNTGFGYQSLEANTSASDNTAFGFRALKTNIGESNAAFGSQALVNNTTGTKNTASGAYSMYNTTTGSYNTATGASTLQSGNGSYNTANGVWALNANTANYNTASGYEAMRNNTSGNSNSAFGYNALRNNTTSLNNTAVGYQALFSSNSGGENTATGFQALKANTTGTANVASGNGALTNNTTGVKNTAIGAYTLYNNTYSSNNTAVGGSSLTSNTGEYNTGLGAGALNANQNGNYNTAAGANALNKNTTGVSGTVLGAFALRNNTTGSFNTAVGQSALYYSATGTNNTALGVNAGDFLTTGSNNTILGADADVEYYYLSNATAIGYNAIVNANNKVRIGNSSVTVVEGAVAYSYPSDRRLKENIEANTKLGLDFINKLQPVSYNYISDATQVRHDGFIAQDVEQAMKDLGLEFSGVKKDDSGMYSLAYSDFIMPLVNAVKELKNENDLLKAQLSRINELDDLKAEIASLKSMFKNSNNSK
;
A
#
# COMPACT_ATOMS: atom_id res chain seq x y z
N MET A 1 2.24 28.94 161.02
CA MET A 1 3.26 29.99 161.27
C MET A 1 4.05 30.15 159.98
N LYS A 2 4.24 31.34 159.39
CA LYS A 2 5.01 32.54 159.81
C LYS A 2 6.53 32.34 159.67
N LYS A 3 7.15 33.14 158.76
CA LYS A 3 8.62 33.32 158.53
C LYS A 3 9.34 32.10 157.86
N ILE A 4 10.48 32.23 157.15
CA ILE A 4 11.46 33.33 157.04
C ILE A 4 12.34 33.29 155.75
N ILE A 5 12.80 34.45 155.23
CA ILE A 5 14.09 34.70 154.47
C ILE A 5 14.28 34.10 153.03
N LEU A 6 15.02 34.69 152.04
CA LEU A 6 15.56 36.05 151.80
C LEU A 6 16.31 36.18 150.43
N LEU A 7 16.41 37.42 149.87
CA LEU A 7 17.49 37.95 148.99
C LEU A 7 17.69 37.32 147.56
N LEU A 8 18.34 37.95 146.56
CA LEU A 8 18.91 39.32 146.39
C LEU A 8 18.79 39.76 144.91
N THR A 9 18.20 40.95 144.67
CA THR A 9 18.37 42.00 143.61
C THR A 9 19.18 41.74 142.31
N LEU A 10 19.15 42.51 141.21
CA LEU A 10 18.84 43.92 140.86
C LEU A 10 18.78 43.97 139.29
N PHE A 11 18.20 44.86 138.47
CA PHE A 11 17.43 46.14 138.49
C PHE A 11 16.65 46.16 137.11
N CYS A 12 15.69 47.02 136.76
CA CYS A 12 14.96 48.10 137.44
C CYS A 12 13.56 48.34 136.77
N THR A 13 12.73 49.11 137.47
CA THR A 13 11.52 49.89 137.10
C THR A 13 11.25 50.22 135.61
N TYR A 14 10.00 50.20 135.13
CA TYR A 14 8.85 50.93 135.70
C TYR A 14 7.51 50.19 135.69
N GLU A 15 6.55 50.71 136.46
CA GLU A 15 5.35 50.00 136.93
C GLU A 15 4.11 50.16 136.04
N SER A 16 3.39 49.05 135.81
CA SER A 16 1.93 48.99 136.01
C SER A 16 1.46 47.54 136.10
N MET A 17 0.53 47.24 137.01
CA MET A 17 0.06 45.87 137.24
C MET A 17 -0.95 45.44 136.17
N GLY A 18 -0.59 44.42 135.40
CA GLY A 18 -1.47 43.67 134.52
C GLY A 18 -1.75 42.24 135.01
N GLN A 19 -1.76 42.01 136.33
CA GLN A 19 -2.16 40.71 136.86
C GLN A 19 -3.64 40.45 136.54
N ILE A 20 -3.94 39.28 135.97
CA ILE A 20 -5.30 38.84 135.75
C ILE A 20 -5.93 38.56 137.13
N LEU A 21 -6.81 39.46 137.60
CA LEU A 21 -7.60 39.23 138.80
C LEU A 21 -8.67 38.16 138.50
N ILE A 22 -8.30 36.89 138.66
CA ILE A 22 -9.23 35.77 138.61
C ILE A 22 -10.06 35.77 139.91
N GLY A 23 -11.18 36.48 139.91
CA GLY A 23 -12.12 36.52 141.03
C GLY A 23 -12.84 35.18 141.22
N ASN A 24 -12.32 34.33 142.11
CA ASN A 24 -12.95 33.12 142.64
C ASN A 24 -13.55 32.13 141.60
N GLY A 25 -12.69 31.46 140.84
CA GLY A 25 -13.03 30.20 140.19
C GLY A 25 -12.58 28.99 141.02
N THR A 26 -13.44 27.97 141.19
CA THR A 26 -13.06 26.69 141.83
C THR A 26 -12.32 25.78 140.85
N TYR A 27 -11.25 25.14 141.32
CA TYR A 27 -10.27 24.42 140.52
C TYR A 27 -10.69 22.97 140.20
N ASP A 28 -10.51 22.53 138.96
CA ASP A 28 -10.54 21.10 138.58
C ASP A 28 -9.11 20.53 138.69
N PRO A 29 -8.86 19.44 139.44
CA PRO A 29 -7.52 18.84 139.58
C PRO A 29 -6.88 18.36 138.26
N ASN A 30 -7.62 18.28 137.15
CA ASN A 30 -7.09 17.94 135.83
C ASN A 30 -6.41 19.13 135.10
N GLY A 31 -6.30 20.31 135.72
CA GLY A 31 -5.45 21.41 135.24
C GLY A 31 -6.03 22.25 134.09
N SER A 32 -7.32 22.09 133.77
CA SER A 32 -8.02 22.95 132.80
C SER A 32 -8.73 24.12 133.51
N ILE A 33 -8.61 25.33 132.97
CA ILE A 33 -9.28 26.53 133.49
C ILE A 33 -10.48 26.86 132.59
N THR A 34 -11.68 26.48 133.02
CA THR A 34 -12.93 26.81 132.34
C THR A 34 -13.47 28.16 132.80
N ILE A 35 -13.37 29.18 131.95
CA ILE A 35 -13.91 30.52 132.21
C ILE A 35 -15.37 30.58 131.73
N THR A 36 -16.27 31.11 132.55
CA THR A 36 -17.71 31.18 132.25
C THR A 36 -18.08 32.41 131.38
N PRO A 37 -19.22 32.42 130.67
CA PRO A 37 -19.52 33.40 129.60
C PRO A 37 -19.68 34.88 130.00
N LYS A 38 -19.36 35.27 131.23
CA LYS A 38 -19.24 36.68 131.67
C LYS A 38 -17.80 37.10 131.98
N GLY A 39 -16.83 36.21 131.78
CA GLY A 39 -15.41 36.46 132.01
C GLY A 39 -14.60 36.56 130.72
N ILE A 40 -14.29 37.79 130.30
CA ILE A 40 -12.94 38.38 130.20
C ILE A 40 -13.21 39.86 129.88
N ASN A 41 -13.53 40.62 130.91
CA ASN A 41 -13.80 42.06 130.78
C ASN A 41 -12.51 42.82 131.16
N GLY A 42 -12.10 43.78 130.33
CA GLY A 42 -10.88 44.55 130.53
C GLY A 42 -10.88 45.34 131.84
N GLY A 43 -9.69 45.73 132.31
CA GLY A 43 -9.51 46.52 133.54
C GLY A 43 -10.23 47.88 133.52
N PRO A 44 -10.28 48.60 134.66
CA PRO A 44 -11.28 49.63 134.99
C PRO A 44 -11.35 50.90 134.10
N ASN A 45 -10.56 50.98 133.02
CA ASN A 45 -10.61 52.06 132.03
C ASN A 45 -11.19 51.60 130.66
N ASN A 46 -11.69 50.36 130.55
CA ASN A 46 -12.38 49.86 129.35
C ASN A 46 -13.86 50.31 129.35
N PRO A 47 -14.34 51.09 128.35
CA PRO A 47 -15.69 51.67 128.40
C PRO A 47 -16.83 50.66 128.17
N ASP A 48 -16.58 49.58 127.45
CA ASP A 48 -17.62 48.79 126.77
C ASP A 48 -18.05 47.52 127.52
N ALA A 49 -18.47 47.65 128.77
CA ALA A 49 -18.87 46.51 129.61
C ALA A 49 -20.10 45.71 129.09
N ASN A 50 -20.85 46.24 128.12
CA ASN A 50 -22.06 45.63 127.56
C ASN A 50 -21.96 45.24 126.07
N ASN A 51 -20.90 45.62 125.34
CA ASN A 51 -20.89 45.62 123.86
C ASN A 51 -20.21 44.37 123.26
N GLY A 52 -20.15 43.26 124.00
CA GLY A 52 -19.65 41.96 123.50
C GLY A 52 -18.14 41.87 123.23
N ASN A 53 -17.35 42.88 123.59
CA ASN A 53 -15.90 42.91 123.42
C ASN A 53 -15.18 41.94 124.39
N VAL A 54 -14.07 41.33 123.95
CA VAL A 54 -13.25 40.38 124.74
C VAL A 54 -11.78 40.82 124.68
N VAL A 55 -11.16 41.13 125.82
CA VAL A 55 -9.78 41.67 125.86
C VAL A 55 -8.86 40.91 126.81
N LEU A 56 -7.84 40.25 126.26
CA LEU A 56 -6.84 39.49 127.01
C LEU A 56 -5.42 39.91 126.61
N GLY A 57 -5.00 41.08 127.08
CA GLY A 57 -3.64 41.59 126.89
C GLY A 57 -3.50 43.08 127.24
N LYS A 58 -2.26 43.57 127.25
CA LYS A 58 -1.93 44.94 127.61
C LYS A 58 -2.19 45.91 126.44
N SER A 59 -2.73 47.09 126.73
CA SER A 59 -2.94 48.19 125.76
C SER A 59 -3.80 47.84 124.53
N SER A 60 -4.66 46.84 124.63
CA SER A 60 -5.55 46.38 123.56
C SER A 60 -6.96 46.97 123.71
N LEU A 61 -7.61 47.36 122.60
CA LEU A 61 -8.89 48.09 122.54
C LEU A 61 -8.99 49.40 123.38
N ILE A 62 -7.88 50.03 123.77
CA ILE A 62 -7.92 51.18 124.71
C ILE A 62 -8.59 52.47 124.19
N ASN A 63 -8.81 52.60 122.88
CA ASN A 63 -9.51 53.75 122.26
C ASN A 63 -10.88 53.37 121.68
N ASN A 64 -11.36 52.15 121.95
CA ASN A 64 -12.49 51.52 121.27
C ASN A 64 -13.85 52.05 121.73
N THR A 65 -14.72 52.30 120.75
CA THR A 65 -16.18 52.49 120.89
C THR A 65 -16.96 51.60 119.90
N GLY A 66 -16.33 50.53 119.41
CA GLY A 66 -16.93 49.53 118.51
C GLY A 66 -17.29 48.23 119.24
N GLU A 67 -18.05 47.35 118.61
CA GLU A 67 -18.69 46.21 119.29
C GLU A 67 -18.16 44.84 118.82
N TRP A 68 -18.32 43.82 119.68
CA TRP A 68 -18.05 42.40 119.38
C TRP A 68 -16.62 42.10 118.90
N ASN A 69 -15.65 42.89 119.35
CA ASN A 69 -14.23 42.76 119.05
C ASN A 69 -13.52 41.82 120.04
N THR A 70 -12.84 40.80 119.53
CA THR A 70 -11.92 39.95 120.30
C THR A 70 -10.48 40.42 120.10
N ALA A 71 -9.76 40.70 121.18
CA ALA A 71 -8.40 41.21 121.19
C ALA A 71 -7.52 40.48 122.22
N ILE A 72 -6.69 39.54 121.77
CA ILE A 72 -5.84 38.69 122.63
C ILE A 72 -4.37 38.86 122.25
N GLY A 73 -3.56 39.31 123.21
CA GLY A 73 -2.18 39.77 122.97
C GLY A 73 -2.01 41.26 123.30
N GLU A 74 -0.76 41.72 123.33
CA GLU A 74 -0.41 43.11 123.63
C GLU A 74 -0.48 44.01 122.39
N ASN A 75 -1.04 45.21 122.57
CA ASN A 75 -1.28 46.25 121.56
C ASN A 75 -2.12 45.76 120.36
N VAL A 76 -3.20 45.03 120.63
CA VAL A 76 -4.17 44.55 119.63
C VAL A 76 -5.32 45.54 119.49
N LEU A 77 -5.63 45.96 118.25
CA LEU A 77 -6.69 46.93 117.96
C LEU A 77 -6.58 48.23 118.81
N THR A 78 -5.36 48.64 119.20
CA THR A 78 -5.10 49.77 120.10
C THR A 78 -5.68 51.09 119.59
N ASN A 79 -5.64 51.33 118.27
CA ASN A 79 -6.14 52.56 117.67
C ASN A 79 -7.60 52.44 117.18
N ASN A 80 -8.26 51.31 117.44
CA ASN A 80 -9.63 51.08 116.96
C ASN A 80 -10.57 52.08 117.61
N THR A 81 -11.37 52.78 116.80
CA THR A 81 -12.39 53.71 117.28
C THR A 81 -13.77 53.10 117.06
N THR A 82 -14.26 53.04 115.81
CA THR A 82 -15.62 52.58 115.49
C THR A 82 -15.67 51.23 114.74
N GLY A 83 -14.53 50.52 114.65
CA GLY A 83 -14.48 49.19 114.03
C GLY A 83 -15.12 48.11 114.91
N SER A 84 -15.90 47.21 114.32
CA SER A 84 -16.65 46.16 115.02
C SER A 84 -16.42 44.77 114.41
N PHE A 85 -16.71 43.72 115.17
CA PHE A 85 -16.62 42.31 114.78
C PHE A 85 -15.20 41.82 114.42
N HIS A 86 -14.17 42.41 115.03
CA HIS A 86 -12.78 42.01 114.82
C HIS A 86 -12.37 40.78 115.62
N VAL A 87 -11.41 40.02 115.10
CA VAL A 87 -10.69 38.95 115.83
C VAL A 87 -9.19 39.16 115.68
N GLY A 88 -8.59 39.91 116.59
CA GLY A 88 -7.14 40.14 116.68
C GLY A 88 -6.49 39.20 117.69
N LEU A 89 -5.58 38.34 117.25
CA LEU A 89 -4.80 37.43 118.08
C LEU A 89 -3.29 37.61 117.79
N GLY A 90 -2.47 37.90 118.81
CA GLY A 90 -1.02 38.08 118.68
C GLY A 90 -0.55 39.54 118.84
N TRP A 91 0.75 39.74 119.03
CA TRP A 91 1.34 41.08 119.27
C TRP A 91 1.21 42.01 118.05
N LEU A 92 0.70 43.22 118.27
CA LEU A 92 0.42 44.25 117.24
C LEU A 92 -0.59 43.85 116.14
N SER A 93 -1.39 42.79 116.34
CA SER A 93 -2.44 42.41 115.39
C SER A 93 -3.50 43.52 115.26
N LEU A 94 -3.84 43.92 114.02
CA LEU A 94 -4.80 45.00 113.74
C LEU A 94 -4.52 46.36 114.43
N LEU A 95 -3.26 46.62 114.84
CA LEU A 95 -2.86 47.80 115.62
C LEU A 95 -3.45 49.14 115.12
N ALA A 96 -3.33 49.40 113.82
CA ALA A 96 -3.69 50.67 113.21
C ALA A 96 -5.16 50.80 112.78
N ASN A 97 -5.99 49.77 112.99
CA ASN A 97 -7.41 49.81 112.60
C ASN A 97 -8.08 50.96 113.35
N THR A 98 -8.93 51.72 112.67
CA THR A 98 -9.72 52.81 113.25
C THR A 98 -11.21 52.55 113.01
N THR A 99 -11.61 52.42 111.75
CA THR A 99 -13.02 52.30 111.35
C THR A 99 -13.31 51.12 110.41
N GLY A 100 -12.31 50.29 110.08
CA GLY A 100 -12.53 49.04 109.35
C GLY A 100 -13.40 48.07 110.18
N GLN A 101 -14.09 47.11 109.55
CA GLN A 101 -14.98 46.18 110.26
C GLN A 101 -14.76 44.72 109.83
N THR A 102 -15.12 43.77 110.68
CA THR A 102 -15.13 42.31 110.39
C THR A 102 -13.76 41.75 109.96
N ASN A 103 -12.66 42.32 110.46
CA ASN A 103 -11.30 41.83 110.16
C ASN A 103 -10.84 40.74 111.13
N THR A 104 -10.34 39.63 110.60
CA THR A 104 -9.64 38.57 111.35
C THR A 104 -8.14 38.70 111.14
N ALA A 105 -7.35 38.74 112.23
CA ALA A 105 -5.90 38.88 112.20
C ALA A 105 -5.24 38.00 113.27
N VAL A 106 -4.67 36.87 112.85
CA VAL A 106 -4.12 35.83 113.73
C VAL A 106 -2.63 35.62 113.46
N GLY A 107 -1.78 36.13 114.34
CA GLY A 107 -0.32 36.04 114.25
C GLY A 107 0.37 37.38 114.54
N MET A 108 1.62 37.31 114.99
CA MET A 108 2.44 38.50 115.27
C MET A 108 2.49 39.45 114.07
N GLN A 109 2.16 40.73 114.28
CA GLN A 109 2.07 41.77 113.26
C GLN A 109 1.15 41.42 112.07
N SER A 110 0.08 40.64 112.30
CA SER A 110 -0.93 40.38 111.29
C SER A 110 -1.86 41.59 111.10
N LEU A 111 -2.06 42.00 109.84
CA LEU A 111 -2.93 43.10 109.43
C LEU A 111 -2.66 44.46 110.13
N THR A 112 -1.43 44.64 110.65
CA THR A 112 -1.05 45.78 111.51
C THR A 112 -1.22 47.15 110.86
N GLY A 113 -1.02 47.26 109.54
CA GLY A 113 -1.13 48.52 108.79
C GLY A 113 -2.56 48.93 108.39
N ASN A 114 -3.55 48.06 108.59
CA ASN A 114 -4.92 48.32 108.13
C ASN A 114 -5.60 49.37 109.00
N THR A 115 -6.07 50.47 108.40
CA THR A 115 -6.78 51.55 109.08
C THR A 115 -8.30 51.45 108.89
N THR A 116 -8.76 51.43 107.64
CA THR A 116 -10.20 51.48 107.30
C THR A 116 -10.70 50.31 106.46
N GLY A 117 -9.81 49.41 106.02
CA GLY A 117 -10.20 48.23 105.24
C GLY A 117 -10.99 47.22 106.08
N GLY A 118 -11.97 46.53 105.47
CA GLY A 118 -12.87 45.58 106.15
C GLY A 118 -12.91 44.19 105.52
N TYR A 119 -13.49 43.23 106.24
CA TYR A 119 -13.67 41.83 105.81
C TYR A 119 -12.36 41.11 105.40
N ASN A 120 -11.22 41.53 105.97
CA ASN A 120 -9.93 40.93 105.67
C ASN A 120 -9.61 39.75 106.61
N VAL A 121 -8.92 38.74 106.09
CA VAL A 121 -8.48 37.54 106.84
C VAL A 121 -6.97 37.40 106.74
N ALA A 122 -6.26 37.77 107.80
CA ALA A 122 -4.82 37.61 107.94
C ALA A 122 -4.50 36.44 108.90
N MET A 123 -3.69 35.48 108.48
CA MET A 123 -3.28 34.35 109.31
C MET A 123 -1.81 33.99 109.08
N GLY A 124 -0.96 34.33 110.04
CA GLY A 124 0.49 34.16 109.98
C GLY A 124 1.24 35.41 110.48
N ASN A 125 2.51 35.24 110.84
CA ASN A 125 3.37 36.37 111.19
C ASN A 125 3.56 37.28 109.96
N GLY A 126 3.28 38.58 110.10
CA GLY A 126 3.33 39.56 109.01
C GLY A 126 2.28 39.37 107.91
N ALA A 127 1.25 38.53 108.11
CA ALA A 127 0.19 38.35 107.11
C ALA A 127 -0.62 39.64 106.92
N LEU A 128 -0.86 40.05 105.67
CA LEU A 128 -1.49 41.33 105.28
C LEU A 128 -0.91 42.59 105.97
N ILE A 129 0.34 42.55 106.43
CA ILE A 129 0.97 43.67 107.18
C ILE A 129 0.97 44.99 106.39
N GLY A 130 1.00 44.93 105.06
CA GLY A 130 1.01 46.09 104.17
C GLY A 130 -0.37 46.54 103.66
N ASN A 131 -1.47 45.88 104.04
CA ASN A 131 -2.81 46.34 103.67
C ASN A 131 -3.16 47.59 104.49
N ILE A 132 -3.68 48.65 103.85
CA ILE A 132 -3.99 49.93 104.50
C ILE A 132 -5.49 50.16 104.56
N SER A 133 -6.17 50.13 103.41
CA SER A 133 -7.64 50.28 103.33
C SER A 133 -8.30 49.33 102.33
N GLY A 134 -7.54 48.35 101.85
CA GLY A 134 -8.05 47.25 101.04
C GLY A 134 -9.03 46.37 101.83
N SER A 135 -10.06 45.87 101.15
CA SER A 135 -11.13 45.07 101.76
C SER A 135 -11.30 43.72 101.06
N TYR A 136 -11.89 42.75 101.76
CA TYR A 136 -12.10 41.38 101.29
C TYR A 136 -10.81 40.64 100.90
N ASN A 137 -9.66 41.00 101.50
CA ASN A 137 -8.39 40.35 101.22
C ASN A 137 -8.13 39.17 102.14
N THR A 138 -7.59 38.08 101.60
CA THR A 138 -7.16 36.90 102.37
C THR A 138 -5.65 36.73 102.24
N GLY A 139 -4.93 36.73 103.37
CA GLY A 139 -3.49 36.47 103.43
C GLY A 139 -3.20 35.37 104.45
N ILE A 140 -2.84 34.17 103.98
CA ILE A 140 -2.59 33.01 104.85
C ILE A 140 -1.17 32.49 104.59
N GLY A 141 -0.30 32.65 105.58
CA GLY A 141 1.12 32.31 105.52
C GLY A 141 2.00 33.38 106.17
N ASN A 142 3.20 32.99 106.61
CA ASN A 142 4.22 33.93 107.06
C ASN A 142 4.59 34.88 105.89
N GLY A 143 4.45 36.19 106.11
CA GLY A 143 4.66 37.22 105.08
C GLY A 143 3.67 37.17 103.89
N ALA A 144 2.54 36.47 104.00
CA ALA A 144 1.52 36.44 102.95
C ALA A 144 0.79 37.79 102.89
N ASN A 145 1.06 38.61 101.88
CA ASN A 145 0.74 40.03 101.88
C ASN A 145 -0.05 40.50 100.64
N VAL A 146 -0.90 41.50 100.87
CA VAL A 146 -1.61 42.28 99.86
C VAL A 146 -1.41 43.73 100.29
N SER A 147 -0.71 44.53 99.50
CA SER A 147 -0.19 45.83 99.96
C SER A 147 -0.96 47.04 99.40
N GLY A 148 -1.24 48.02 100.25
CA GLY A 148 -1.88 49.28 99.89
C GLY A 148 -3.41 49.26 99.90
N VAL A 149 -4.01 49.52 98.74
CA VAL A 149 -5.47 49.77 98.56
C VAL A 149 -6.19 48.64 97.80
N ILE A 150 -5.47 47.54 97.54
CA ILE A 150 -5.94 46.38 96.76
C ILE A 150 -7.13 45.71 97.48
N SER A 151 -8.14 45.24 96.74
CA SER A 151 -9.30 44.55 97.31
C SER A 151 -9.64 43.27 96.52
N ASN A 152 -10.38 42.35 97.13
CA ASN A 152 -10.70 41.02 96.57
C ASN A 152 -9.43 40.21 96.19
N ALA A 153 -8.32 40.36 96.90
CA ALA A 153 -7.07 39.66 96.61
C ALA A 153 -6.78 38.53 97.60
N THR A 154 -6.22 37.41 97.11
CA THR A 154 -5.95 36.22 97.94
C THR A 154 -4.51 35.75 97.79
N ALA A 155 -3.71 35.94 98.84
CA ALA A 155 -2.32 35.51 98.95
C ALA A 155 -2.22 34.28 99.87
N LEU A 156 -1.84 33.12 99.32
CA LEU A 156 -1.78 31.86 100.07
C LEU A 156 -0.36 31.25 99.96
N GLY A 157 0.34 31.15 101.09
CA GLY A 157 1.69 30.58 101.19
C GLY A 157 2.73 31.55 101.75
N ASN A 158 3.86 31.00 102.22
CA ASN A 158 4.98 31.80 102.73
C ASN A 158 5.50 32.78 101.67
N GLY A 159 5.54 34.08 101.99
CA GLY A 159 5.99 35.13 101.07
C GLY A 159 5.12 35.31 99.82
N ALA A 160 3.88 34.83 99.81
CA ALA A 160 2.94 35.11 98.72
C ALA A 160 2.56 36.60 98.72
N VAL A 161 2.84 37.31 97.62
CA VAL A 161 2.51 38.74 97.49
C VAL A 161 1.63 38.97 96.27
N VAL A 162 0.43 39.53 96.47
CA VAL A 162 -0.50 39.95 95.41
C VAL A 162 -0.40 41.46 95.18
N SER A 163 -0.37 41.86 93.91
CA SER A 163 -0.15 43.24 93.46
C SER A 163 -1.35 43.87 92.70
N ALA A 164 -2.48 43.18 92.58
CA ALA A 164 -3.66 43.68 91.87
C ALA A 164 -4.98 43.15 92.47
N SER A 165 -6.03 43.97 92.40
CA SER A 165 -7.37 43.61 92.89
C SER A 165 -8.01 42.49 92.05
N ASN A 166 -8.86 41.68 92.68
CA ASN A 166 -9.51 40.51 92.06
C ASN A 166 -8.54 39.42 91.56
N THR A 167 -7.36 39.28 92.19
CA THR A 167 -6.37 38.25 91.80
C THR A 167 -5.95 37.36 92.98
N MET A 168 -5.65 36.11 92.68
CA MET A 168 -5.13 35.13 93.64
C MET A 168 -3.69 34.79 93.28
N LYS A 169 -2.80 34.74 94.29
CA LYS A 169 -1.47 34.16 94.17
C LYS A 169 -1.29 33.03 95.18
N LEU A 170 -0.98 31.86 94.65
CA LEU A 170 -0.51 30.70 95.40
C LEU A 170 1.03 30.75 95.40
N GLY A 171 1.64 30.64 96.58
CA GLY A 171 3.09 30.63 96.77
C GLY A 171 3.81 31.95 96.51
N ASN A 172 5.12 31.93 96.77
CA ASN A 172 6.07 32.98 96.39
C ASN A 172 6.66 32.73 95.00
N ASN A 173 7.66 33.51 94.59
CA ASN A 173 8.27 33.41 93.26
C ASN A 173 9.09 32.13 93.01
N SER A 174 9.25 31.26 94.02
CA SER A 174 9.94 29.96 93.93
C SER A 174 8.97 28.77 93.84
N LEU A 175 7.66 29.00 93.64
CA LEU A 175 6.69 27.92 93.45
C LEU A 175 6.92 27.21 92.10
N LEU A 176 7.25 25.92 92.14
CA LEU A 176 7.51 25.11 90.94
C LEU A 176 6.24 24.67 90.21
N SER A 177 5.14 24.46 90.93
CA SER A 177 3.85 24.05 90.34
C SER A 177 2.66 24.36 91.24
N VAL A 178 1.49 24.58 90.62
CA VAL A 178 0.18 24.43 91.25
C VAL A 178 -0.44 23.17 90.68
N ILE A 179 -0.88 22.25 91.53
CA ILE A 179 -1.63 21.06 91.09
C ILE A 179 -3.12 21.39 91.14
N THR A 180 -3.82 21.27 90.01
CA THR A 180 -5.28 21.44 89.91
C THR A 180 -5.90 20.27 89.15
N ASN A 181 -7.04 19.77 89.62
CA ASN A 181 -7.78 18.66 88.98
C ASN A 181 -8.60 19.09 87.74
N GLY A 182 -8.17 20.14 87.04
CA GLY A 182 -8.90 20.75 85.92
C GLY A 182 -7.96 21.49 84.96
N MET A 183 -8.39 21.60 83.70
CA MET A 183 -7.58 22.14 82.61
C MET A 183 -7.41 23.66 82.71
N TYR A 184 -6.17 24.15 82.64
CA TYR A 184 -5.82 25.56 82.70
C TYR A 184 -5.57 26.12 81.29
N ILE A 185 -6.49 26.91 80.75
CA ILE A 185 -6.35 27.49 79.39
C ILE A 185 -5.51 28.77 79.47
N GLY A 186 -4.18 28.63 79.35
CA GLY A 186 -3.29 29.73 78.97
C GLY A 186 -3.46 30.09 77.49
N SER A 187 -3.43 31.38 77.16
CA SER A 187 -3.81 31.87 75.83
C SER A 187 -2.67 31.82 74.79
N GLY A 188 -2.86 31.03 73.73
CA GLY A 188 -2.18 31.19 72.43
C GLY A 188 -1.26 30.03 72.01
N LEU A 189 -1.59 29.39 70.88
CA LEU A 189 -0.74 28.43 70.18
C LEU A 189 0.29 29.18 69.31
N LYS A 190 1.55 28.71 69.28
CA LYS A 190 2.66 29.35 68.54
C LYS A 190 3.26 28.39 67.50
N ILE A 191 3.03 28.68 66.21
CA ILE A 191 3.59 27.92 65.09
C ILE A 191 5.05 28.35 64.85
N THR A 192 5.96 27.40 64.65
CA THR A 192 7.42 27.63 64.57
C THR A 192 8.09 27.15 63.28
N GLY A 193 7.36 26.51 62.35
CA GLY A 193 7.94 25.88 61.15
C GLY A 193 7.23 26.21 59.82
N GLY A 194 8.01 26.69 58.85
CA GLY A 194 7.60 26.93 57.46
C GLY A 194 6.95 28.32 57.22
N SER A 195 7.26 28.92 56.08
CA SER A 195 6.64 30.19 55.66
C SER A 195 5.25 29.95 55.07
N PRO A 196 4.20 30.69 55.50
CA PRO A 196 2.89 30.68 54.87
C PRO A 196 2.94 31.31 53.47
N GLY A 197 2.01 30.91 52.59
CA GLY A 197 1.92 31.43 51.23
C GLY A 197 0.73 30.83 50.47
N VAL A 198 0.37 31.45 49.35
CA VAL A 198 -0.74 30.98 48.49
C VAL A 198 -0.43 29.57 47.98
N GLY A 199 -1.41 28.67 48.09
CA GLY A 199 -1.28 27.27 47.66
C GLY A 199 -0.64 26.32 48.70
N LYS A 200 -0.32 26.79 49.91
CA LYS A 200 0.13 25.92 51.01
C LYS A 200 -0.99 25.47 51.93
N VAL A 201 -0.78 24.34 52.60
CA VAL A 201 -1.64 23.78 53.64
C VAL A 201 -0.89 23.68 54.97
N LEU A 202 -1.64 23.71 56.07
CA LEU A 202 -1.11 23.48 57.41
C LEU A 202 -1.24 21.99 57.74
N THR A 203 -0.11 21.30 57.91
CA THR A 203 -0.05 19.86 58.22
C THR A 203 0.51 19.63 59.62
N SER A 204 -0.13 18.76 60.38
CA SER A 204 0.46 18.17 61.60
C SER A 204 1.27 16.93 61.21
N ASP A 205 2.41 16.72 61.86
CA ASP A 205 3.02 15.40 61.94
C ASP A 205 2.31 14.50 62.98
N ALA A 206 2.78 13.25 63.10
CA ALA A 206 2.25 12.27 64.05
C ALA A 206 2.52 12.59 65.53
N THR A 207 3.25 13.67 65.84
CA THR A 207 3.53 14.16 67.20
C THR A 207 2.78 15.45 67.54
N GLY A 208 1.99 15.99 66.61
CA GLY A 208 1.18 17.19 66.81
C GLY A 208 1.82 18.49 66.32
N VAL A 209 2.99 18.45 65.67
CA VAL A 209 3.71 19.68 65.26
C VAL A 209 3.15 20.21 63.94
N ALA A 210 2.51 21.38 63.99
CA ALA A 210 1.93 22.05 62.83
C ALA A 210 2.98 22.83 62.02
N THR A 211 3.08 22.58 60.71
CA THR A 211 4.00 23.27 59.78
C THR A 211 3.35 23.61 58.43
N TRP A 212 3.86 24.66 57.77
CA TRP A 212 3.36 25.12 56.46
C TRP A 212 4.02 24.41 55.27
N GLN A 213 3.34 23.42 54.71
CA GLN A 213 3.83 22.60 53.59
C GLN A 213 3.11 22.95 52.28
N THR A 214 3.83 22.78 51.16
CA THR A 214 3.18 22.69 49.84
C THR A 214 2.55 21.31 49.74
N PRO A 215 1.25 21.17 49.46
CA PRO A 215 0.62 19.86 49.38
C PRO A 215 1.24 19.07 48.23
N SER A 216 1.69 17.84 48.50
CA SER A 216 2.00 16.88 47.44
C SER A 216 0.74 16.62 46.62
N GLY A 217 0.81 16.79 45.30
CA GLY A 217 -0.25 16.32 44.40
C GLY A 217 -0.54 14.85 44.65
N GLY A 218 -1.81 14.44 44.59
CA GLY A 218 -2.25 13.11 45.02
C GLY A 218 -1.53 11.96 44.31
N GLY A 219 -0.53 11.39 44.95
CA GLY A 219 0.33 10.32 44.44
C GLY A 219 1.59 10.19 45.30
N GLY A 220 1.69 9.11 46.07
CA GLY A 220 2.81 8.89 46.99
C GLY A 220 4.06 8.34 46.29
N GLY A 221 5.23 8.83 46.72
CA GLY A 221 6.54 8.31 46.30
C GLY A 221 7.12 8.97 45.04
N GLY A 222 8.45 9.03 44.95
CA GLY A 222 9.21 9.57 43.81
C GLY A 222 9.24 8.66 42.58
N SER A 223 8.11 8.02 42.26
CA SER A 223 8.01 6.93 41.27
C SER A 223 7.18 7.30 40.03
N GLY A 224 6.67 8.54 39.95
CA GLY A 224 5.93 9.03 38.80
C GLY A 224 6.82 9.49 37.65
N TRP A 225 6.29 9.49 36.43
CA TRP A 225 6.89 10.20 35.30
C TRP A 225 6.61 11.70 35.39
N LEU A 226 7.66 12.51 35.50
CA LEU A 226 7.57 13.97 35.48
C LEU A 226 7.14 14.45 34.08
N LEU A 227 6.42 15.57 34.02
CA LEU A 227 6.02 16.22 32.76
C LEU A 227 7.22 16.69 31.92
N THR A 228 8.40 16.81 32.54
CA THR A 228 9.69 17.13 31.90
C THR A 228 10.53 15.90 31.54
N GLY A 229 10.04 14.69 31.82
CA GLY A 229 10.81 13.45 31.79
C GLY A 229 11.66 13.21 33.04
N ASN A 230 12.06 11.95 33.22
CA ASN A 230 12.88 11.47 34.33
C ASN A 230 14.33 11.20 33.86
N ALA A 231 15.30 11.19 34.79
CA ALA A 231 16.67 10.78 34.49
C ALA A 231 16.75 9.28 34.10
N SER A 232 17.57 8.94 33.11
CA SER A 232 17.55 7.63 32.47
C SER A 232 18.37 6.55 33.19
N ASN A 233 17.69 5.72 33.99
CA ASN A 233 18.18 4.41 34.41
C ASN A 233 17.21 3.31 33.92
N PRO A 234 17.57 2.46 32.94
CA PRO A 234 16.68 1.41 32.42
C PRO A 234 16.14 0.45 33.48
N GLY A 235 16.85 0.22 34.59
CA GLY A 235 16.42 -0.67 35.66
C GLY A 235 15.41 -0.07 36.65
N THR A 236 15.23 1.25 36.69
CA THR A 236 14.38 1.94 37.69
C THR A 236 13.53 3.08 37.14
N SER A 237 13.66 3.41 35.86
CA SER A 237 13.08 4.62 35.26
C SER A 237 12.68 4.36 33.81
N TYR A 238 11.62 3.56 33.66
CA TYR A 238 11.01 3.17 32.39
C TYR A 238 9.51 3.53 32.38
N LEU A 239 8.92 3.70 31.20
CA LEU A 239 7.48 3.91 31.03
C LEU A 239 6.85 2.56 30.63
N GLY A 240 6.26 1.86 31.60
CA GLY A 240 5.78 0.49 31.42
C GLY A 240 5.16 -0.10 32.67
N THR A 241 4.92 -1.41 32.63
CA THR A 241 4.33 -2.22 33.70
C THR A 241 5.35 -3.20 34.28
N SER A 242 5.06 -3.78 35.46
CA SER A 242 5.92 -4.77 36.14
C SER A 242 5.17 -6.03 36.60
N ASP A 243 3.86 -6.04 36.41
CA ASP A 243 2.87 -7.04 36.83
C ASP A 243 2.42 -7.95 35.66
N ALA A 244 3.20 -7.97 34.58
CA ALA A 244 2.89 -8.60 33.31
C ALA A 244 1.56 -8.16 32.65
N GLN A 245 0.95 -7.03 33.05
CA GLN A 245 -0.18 -6.46 32.30
C GLN A 245 0.30 -5.64 31.09
N PRO A 246 -0.46 -5.56 29.98
CA PRO A 246 -0.12 -4.70 28.85
C PRO A 246 -0.09 -3.21 29.22
N LEU A 247 0.86 -2.44 28.67
CA LEU A 247 0.85 -0.98 28.79
C LEU A 247 -0.22 -0.42 27.84
N VAL A 248 -1.15 0.37 28.37
CA VAL A 248 -2.31 0.88 27.63
C VAL A 248 -2.36 2.41 27.64
N PHE A 249 -2.33 3.00 26.45
CA PHE A 249 -2.53 4.43 26.24
C PHE A 249 -4.00 4.73 25.94
N LYS A 250 -4.54 5.81 26.52
CA LYS A 250 -5.93 6.26 26.29
C LYS A 250 -6.02 7.77 26.07
N VAL A 251 -6.98 8.18 25.25
CA VAL A 251 -7.41 9.58 25.10
C VAL A 251 -8.93 9.61 25.27
N ASN A 252 -9.43 10.45 26.18
CA ASN A 252 -10.84 10.50 26.56
C ASN A 252 -11.45 9.10 26.86
N ASN A 253 -10.72 8.29 27.64
CA ASN A 253 -10.99 6.88 27.96
C ASN A 253 -11.05 5.90 26.76
N VAL A 254 -10.86 6.35 25.52
CA VAL A 254 -10.79 5.47 24.33
C VAL A 254 -9.38 4.93 24.15
N LEU A 255 -9.26 3.62 23.87
CA LEU A 255 -7.98 2.97 23.55
C LEU A 255 -7.27 3.75 22.44
N SER A 256 -6.03 4.17 22.71
CA SER A 256 -5.23 5.00 21.81
C SER A 256 -3.80 4.45 21.62
N GLY A 257 -3.53 3.26 22.16
CA GLY A 257 -2.30 2.49 21.99
C GLY A 257 -2.19 1.37 23.01
N LYS A 258 -1.47 0.31 22.67
CA LYS A 258 -1.26 -0.89 23.50
C LYS A 258 0.13 -1.45 23.21
N LEU A 259 0.89 -1.82 24.23
CA LEU A 259 2.09 -2.64 24.11
C LEU A 259 1.87 -3.90 24.96
N SER A 260 1.96 -5.07 24.36
CA SER A 260 1.50 -6.33 24.97
C SER A 260 2.40 -7.50 24.61
N HIS A 261 2.59 -8.40 25.58
CA HIS A 261 3.36 -9.65 25.44
C HIS A 261 2.48 -10.91 25.64
N THR A 262 1.26 -10.76 26.16
CA THR A 262 0.31 -11.88 26.34
C THR A 262 -0.44 -12.24 25.07
N ASP A 263 -0.55 -11.28 24.14
CA ASP A 263 -1.18 -11.45 22.83
C ASP A 263 -0.38 -10.78 21.69
N ASN A 264 0.87 -10.38 21.98
CA ASN A 264 1.84 -9.72 21.09
C ASN A 264 1.35 -8.44 20.35
N ASN A 265 0.14 -7.97 20.66
CA ASN A 265 -0.50 -6.86 19.96
C ASN A 265 0.15 -5.52 20.32
N THR A 266 0.54 -4.76 19.29
CA THR A 266 1.20 -3.45 19.38
C THR A 266 0.37 -2.39 18.66
N SER A 267 0.05 -1.26 19.30
CA SER A 267 -0.64 -0.16 18.63
C SER A 267 -0.32 1.23 19.17
N PHE A 268 -0.49 2.24 18.30
CA PHE A 268 -0.44 3.66 18.67
C PHE A 268 -1.30 4.51 17.72
N GLY A 269 -2.30 5.19 18.27
CA GLY A 269 -3.29 5.99 17.52
C GLY A 269 -4.69 5.84 18.09
N TYR A 270 -5.48 6.91 18.07
CA TYR A 270 -6.85 6.91 18.62
C TYR A 270 -7.72 5.83 17.99
N SER A 271 -8.39 5.02 18.80
CA SER A 271 -9.16 3.83 18.39
C SER A 271 -8.35 2.69 17.71
N ALA A 272 -7.01 2.72 17.72
CA ALA A 272 -6.22 1.61 17.17
C ALA A 272 -6.38 0.32 18.00
N LEU A 273 -6.63 -0.81 17.34
CA LEU A 273 -6.95 -2.12 17.96
C LEU A 273 -8.14 -2.10 18.96
N LYS A 274 -9.06 -1.12 18.89
CA LYS A 274 -10.11 -0.90 19.90
C LYS A 274 -11.02 -2.11 20.19
N LEU A 275 -11.38 -2.88 19.15
CA LEU A 275 -12.22 -4.07 19.23
C LEU A 275 -11.45 -5.32 18.76
N ASN A 276 -10.11 -5.30 18.88
CA ASN A 276 -9.26 -6.40 18.44
C ASN A 276 -9.44 -7.65 19.31
N THR A 277 -9.60 -8.82 18.69
CA THR A 277 -9.62 -10.13 19.40
C THR A 277 -8.66 -11.19 18.84
N GLY A 278 -7.83 -10.87 17.84
CA GLY A 278 -6.73 -11.74 17.36
C GLY A 278 -5.36 -11.36 17.93
N TYR A 279 -4.31 -12.06 17.50
CA TYR A 279 -2.96 -12.01 18.07
C TYR A 279 -1.92 -11.43 17.11
N ASP A 280 -0.77 -10.99 17.63
CA ASP A 280 0.41 -10.60 16.83
C ASP A 280 0.16 -9.42 15.85
N ASN A 281 -0.87 -8.60 16.10
CA ASN A 281 -1.24 -7.49 15.22
C ASN A 281 -0.50 -6.19 15.59
N THR A 282 -0.09 -5.44 14.58
CA THR A 282 0.58 -4.14 14.68
C THR A 282 -0.29 -3.04 14.06
N GLY A 283 -0.76 -2.06 14.85
CA GLY A 283 -1.70 -1.01 14.40
C GLY A 283 -1.27 0.42 14.74
N PHE A 284 -0.73 1.15 13.75
CA PHE A 284 -0.33 2.56 13.87
C PHE A 284 -1.27 3.49 13.09
N GLY A 285 -1.88 4.44 13.78
CA GLY A 285 -2.74 5.48 13.21
C GLY A 285 -4.19 5.46 13.72
N TYR A 286 -4.90 6.57 13.47
CA TYR A 286 -6.30 6.74 13.87
C TYR A 286 -7.18 5.64 13.26
N GLN A 287 -7.86 4.85 14.09
CA GLN A 287 -8.73 3.73 13.71
C GLN A 287 -8.03 2.64 12.86
N SER A 288 -6.71 2.49 12.97
CA SER A 288 -6.01 1.34 12.38
C SER A 288 -6.41 0.05 13.10
N LEU A 289 -6.88 -0.96 12.36
CA LEU A 289 -7.40 -2.22 12.92
C LEU A 289 -8.46 -2.00 14.05
N GLU A 290 -9.33 -0.97 13.94
CA GLU A 290 -10.31 -0.65 14.99
C GLU A 290 -11.26 -1.82 15.30
N ALA A 291 -11.63 -2.59 14.28
CA ALA A 291 -12.50 -3.76 14.36
C ALA A 291 -11.83 -4.99 13.71
N ASN A 292 -10.80 -5.50 14.37
CA ASN A 292 -10.03 -6.69 13.96
C ASN A 292 -10.47 -7.93 14.75
N THR A 293 -11.53 -8.60 14.28
CA THR A 293 -12.11 -9.75 14.99
C THR A 293 -11.43 -11.06 14.58
N SER A 294 -10.94 -11.82 15.56
CA SER A 294 -10.22 -13.11 15.44
C SER A 294 -8.93 -13.15 14.59
N ALA A 295 -8.69 -12.18 13.71
CA ALA A 295 -7.58 -12.22 12.77
C ALA A 295 -6.22 -11.87 13.39
N SER A 296 -5.19 -12.61 13.00
CA SER A 296 -3.83 -12.48 13.53
C SER A 296 -2.80 -12.07 12.45
N ASP A 297 -1.58 -11.73 12.87
CA ASP A 297 -0.43 -11.33 12.03
C ASP A 297 -0.62 -10.05 11.17
N ASN A 298 -1.61 -9.20 11.46
CA ASN A 298 -1.89 -8.04 10.60
C ASN A 298 -1.05 -6.81 10.95
N THR A 299 -0.49 -6.15 9.94
CA THR A 299 0.24 -4.88 10.08
C THR A 299 -0.52 -3.74 9.40
N ALA A 300 -0.90 -2.72 10.14
CA ALA A 300 -1.61 -1.54 9.64
C ALA A 300 -0.87 -0.25 10.02
N PHE A 301 -0.58 0.61 9.04
CA PHE A 301 0.04 1.91 9.24
C PHE A 301 -0.69 2.97 8.42
N GLY A 302 -1.51 3.78 9.07
CA GLY A 302 -2.22 4.90 8.44
C GLY A 302 -3.62 5.15 9.02
N PHE A 303 -4.22 6.28 8.63
CA PHE A 303 -5.60 6.62 8.96
C PHE A 303 -6.55 5.54 8.43
N ARG A 304 -7.22 4.82 9.35
CA ARG A 304 -8.19 3.75 9.08
C ARG A 304 -7.62 2.56 8.27
N ALA A 305 -6.31 2.35 8.23
CA ALA A 305 -5.72 1.17 7.58
C ALA A 305 -6.25 -0.14 8.23
N LEU A 306 -6.71 -1.10 7.42
CA LEU A 306 -7.34 -2.35 7.88
C LEU A 306 -8.47 -2.13 8.92
N LYS A 307 -9.24 -1.04 8.82
CA LYS A 307 -10.19 -0.61 9.88
C LYS A 307 -11.16 -1.72 10.31
N THR A 308 -11.78 -2.41 9.37
CA THR A 308 -12.55 -3.63 9.63
C THR A 308 -11.78 -4.79 9.00
N ASN A 309 -11.51 -5.83 9.79
CA ASN A 309 -10.71 -6.98 9.35
C ASN A 309 -11.11 -8.27 10.08
N ILE A 310 -11.20 -9.38 9.34
CA ILE A 310 -11.42 -10.74 9.86
C ILE A 310 -10.44 -11.75 9.20
N GLY A 311 -9.54 -11.29 8.31
CA GLY A 311 -8.58 -12.11 7.59
C GLY A 311 -7.14 -11.88 8.04
N GLU A 312 -6.31 -12.91 7.94
CA GLU A 312 -5.00 -13.00 8.60
C GLU A 312 -3.82 -12.57 7.72
N SER A 313 -2.71 -12.21 8.37
CA SER A 313 -1.41 -11.89 7.76
C SER A 313 -1.45 -10.75 6.71
N ASN A 314 -2.36 -9.78 6.85
CA ASN A 314 -2.47 -8.66 5.91
C ASN A 314 -1.59 -7.47 6.32
N ALA A 315 -0.96 -6.81 5.34
CA ALA A 315 -0.16 -5.61 5.53
C ALA A 315 -0.78 -4.41 4.78
N ALA A 316 -1.04 -3.30 5.47
CA ALA A 316 -1.71 -2.12 4.91
C ALA A 316 -1.02 -0.80 5.32
N PHE A 317 -0.35 -0.16 4.37
CA PHE A 317 0.42 1.08 4.55
C PHE A 317 -0.22 2.23 3.77
N GLY A 318 -0.97 3.10 4.42
CA GLY A 318 -1.56 4.29 3.81
C GLY A 318 -2.93 4.67 4.35
N SER A 319 -3.40 5.87 3.98
CA SER A 319 -4.74 6.32 4.33
C SER A 319 -5.81 5.44 3.68
N GLN A 320 -6.65 4.82 4.48
CA GLN A 320 -7.73 3.93 4.08
C GLN A 320 -7.28 2.74 3.21
N ALA A 321 -6.05 2.26 3.39
CA ALA A 321 -5.57 1.03 2.76
C ALA A 321 -6.30 -0.21 3.34
N LEU A 322 -6.76 -1.10 2.46
CA LEU A 322 -7.41 -2.39 2.76
C LEU A 322 -8.56 -2.27 3.79
N VAL A 323 -9.40 -1.23 3.63
CA VAL A 323 -10.29 -0.72 4.69
C VAL A 323 -11.44 -1.65 5.07
N ASN A 324 -12.03 -2.35 4.09
CA ASN A 324 -13.26 -3.14 4.21
C ASN A 324 -13.02 -4.67 4.17
N ASN A 325 -11.80 -5.12 4.49
CA ASN A 325 -11.45 -6.54 4.40
C ASN A 325 -12.32 -7.38 5.33
N THR A 326 -12.99 -8.41 4.80
CA THR A 326 -13.66 -9.40 5.64
C THR A 326 -12.74 -10.59 5.81
N THR A 327 -12.72 -11.52 4.88
CA THR A 327 -11.96 -12.79 4.99
C THR A 327 -10.70 -12.86 4.13
N GLY A 328 -10.30 -11.78 3.46
CA GLY A 328 -9.11 -11.75 2.62
C GLY A 328 -7.82 -11.93 3.43
N THR A 329 -6.90 -12.79 2.98
CA THR A 329 -5.66 -13.14 3.72
C THR A 329 -4.40 -12.81 2.91
N LYS A 330 -3.29 -12.54 3.61
CA LYS A 330 -1.95 -12.36 3.01
C LYS A 330 -1.89 -11.31 1.90
N ASN A 331 -2.68 -10.24 2.02
CA ASN A 331 -2.64 -9.12 1.09
C ASN A 331 -1.64 -8.05 1.57
N THR A 332 -0.94 -7.42 0.63
CA THR A 332 -0.07 -6.26 0.88
C THR A 332 -0.60 -5.05 0.11
N ALA A 333 -1.17 -4.08 0.82
CA ALA A 333 -1.68 -2.82 0.27
C ALA A 333 -0.78 -1.65 0.70
N SER A 334 -0.26 -0.89 -0.25
CA SER A 334 0.63 0.26 0.00
C SER A 334 0.23 1.44 -0.87
N GLY A 335 -0.32 2.48 -0.24
CA GLY A 335 -0.87 3.67 -0.89
C GLY A 335 -2.29 4.00 -0.45
N ALA A 336 -2.68 5.28 -0.59
CA ALA A 336 -4.01 5.73 -0.20
C ALA A 336 -5.11 5.05 -1.03
N TYR A 337 -6.16 4.55 -0.36
CA TYR A 337 -7.26 3.77 -0.97
C TYR A 337 -6.84 2.50 -1.74
N SER A 338 -5.60 2.01 -1.55
CA SER A 338 -5.20 0.70 -2.07
C SER A 338 -6.09 -0.39 -1.46
N MET A 339 -6.68 -1.26 -2.28
CA MET A 339 -7.57 -2.36 -1.86
C MET A 339 -8.81 -1.94 -1.04
N TYR A 340 -9.30 -0.71 -1.23
CA TYR A 340 -10.32 -0.09 -0.37
C TYR A 340 -11.60 -0.94 -0.14
N ASN A 341 -12.14 -1.58 -1.19
CA ASN A 341 -13.33 -2.44 -1.14
C ASN A 341 -13.02 -3.93 -1.34
N THR A 342 -11.77 -4.37 -1.16
CA THR A 342 -11.50 -5.81 -1.05
C THR A 342 -12.16 -6.34 0.21
N THR A 343 -12.96 -7.40 0.08
CA THR A 343 -13.58 -8.14 1.19
C THR A 343 -13.00 -9.55 1.31
N THR A 344 -12.93 -10.30 0.21
CA THR A 344 -12.54 -11.73 0.20
C THR A 344 -11.22 -12.05 -0.51
N GLY A 345 -10.69 -11.12 -1.30
CA GLY A 345 -9.48 -11.34 -2.11
C GLY A 345 -8.27 -11.66 -1.25
N SER A 346 -7.45 -12.64 -1.66
CA SER A 346 -6.27 -13.09 -0.91
C SER A 346 -5.01 -13.14 -1.78
N TYR A 347 -3.83 -13.13 -1.16
CA TYR A 347 -2.52 -13.15 -1.84
C TYR A 347 -2.31 -12.00 -2.85
N ASN A 348 -2.96 -10.85 -2.66
CA ASN A 348 -2.78 -9.70 -3.55
C ASN A 348 -1.65 -8.77 -3.10
N THR A 349 -0.90 -8.20 -4.04
CA THR A 349 0.08 -7.13 -3.79
C THR A 349 -0.35 -5.87 -4.55
N ALA A 350 -0.49 -4.74 -3.87
CA ALA A 350 -1.10 -3.53 -4.40
C ALA A 350 -0.31 -2.28 -3.96
N THR A 351 0.52 -1.74 -4.85
CA THR A 351 1.41 -0.60 -4.57
C THR A 351 1.05 0.60 -5.45
N GLY A 352 0.48 1.64 -4.85
CA GLY A 352 0.04 2.86 -5.52
C GLY A 352 -1.35 3.29 -5.07
N ALA A 353 -1.68 4.57 -5.23
CA ALA A 353 -2.98 5.10 -4.85
C ALA A 353 -4.12 4.44 -5.66
N SER A 354 -5.18 4.03 -4.95
CA SER A 354 -6.38 3.39 -5.51
C SER A 354 -6.10 2.16 -6.40
N THR A 355 -5.01 1.44 -6.15
CA THR A 355 -4.74 0.12 -6.75
C THR A 355 -5.74 -0.92 -6.22
N LEU A 356 -6.15 -1.87 -7.08
CA LEU A 356 -7.05 -2.98 -6.71
C LEU A 356 -8.29 -2.55 -5.88
N GLN A 357 -8.87 -1.39 -6.18
CA GLN A 357 -9.87 -0.75 -5.31
C GLN A 357 -11.14 -1.59 -5.11
N SER A 358 -11.54 -2.40 -6.09
CA SER A 358 -12.61 -3.42 -6.03
C SER A 358 -12.08 -4.86 -5.87
N GLY A 359 -10.85 -5.02 -5.38
CA GLY A 359 -9.97 -6.20 -5.47
C GLY A 359 -10.42 -7.49 -4.78
N ASN A 360 -11.59 -8.02 -5.11
CA ASN A 360 -12.13 -9.26 -4.53
C ASN A 360 -11.57 -10.55 -5.15
N GLY A 361 -10.84 -10.44 -6.26
CA GLY A 361 -10.04 -11.53 -6.79
C GLY A 361 -8.77 -11.80 -5.96
N SER A 362 -8.09 -12.90 -6.26
CA SER A 362 -6.90 -13.36 -5.55
C SER A 362 -5.69 -13.53 -6.46
N TYR A 363 -4.49 -13.53 -5.87
CA TYR A 363 -3.20 -13.65 -6.57
C TYR A 363 -2.92 -12.54 -7.59
N ASN A 364 -3.39 -11.32 -7.34
CA ASN A 364 -3.18 -10.18 -8.23
C ASN A 364 -2.01 -9.29 -7.77
N THR A 365 -1.23 -8.78 -8.71
CA THR A 365 -0.16 -7.80 -8.47
C THR A 365 -0.47 -6.49 -9.19
N ALA A 366 -0.63 -5.40 -8.46
CA ALA A 366 -0.89 -4.07 -8.99
C ALA A 366 0.22 -3.10 -8.56
N ASN A 367 0.83 -2.39 -9.50
CA ASN A 367 1.85 -1.37 -9.26
C ASN A 367 1.56 -0.11 -10.08
N GLY A 368 1.52 1.05 -9.44
CA GLY A 368 1.18 2.34 -10.06
C GLY A 368 -0.28 2.77 -9.82
N VAL A 369 -0.51 4.08 -9.85
CA VAL A 369 -1.82 4.68 -9.53
C VAL A 369 -2.93 4.13 -10.44
N TRP A 370 -4.05 3.74 -9.84
CA TRP A 370 -5.21 3.11 -10.49
C TRP A 370 -4.93 1.82 -11.27
N ALA A 371 -3.79 1.15 -11.07
CA ALA A 371 -3.58 -0.20 -11.62
C ALA A 371 -4.61 -1.19 -11.04
N LEU A 372 -5.25 -2.00 -11.90
CA LEU A 372 -6.27 -2.99 -11.53
C LEU A 372 -7.47 -2.42 -10.71
N ASN A 373 -7.78 -1.13 -10.84
CA ASN A 373 -8.76 -0.41 -10.00
C ASN A 373 -10.13 -1.14 -9.84
N ALA A 374 -10.72 -1.65 -10.91
CA ALA A 374 -12.04 -2.29 -10.93
C ALA A 374 -12.03 -3.82 -10.73
N ASN A 375 -10.85 -4.45 -10.58
CA ASN A 375 -10.67 -5.89 -10.75
C ASN A 375 -11.32 -6.77 -9.68
N THR A 376 -12.17 -7.71 -10.11
CA THR A 376 -12.69 -8.81 -9.28
C THR A 376 -12.15 -10.19 -9.67
N ALA A 377 -11.24 -10.25 -10.66
CA ALA A 377 -10.67 -11.48 -11.22
C ALA A 377 -9.30 -11.88 -10.62
N ASN A 378 -8.84 -13.09 -10.95
CA ASN A 378 -7.66 -13.73 -10.36
C ASN A 378 -6.41 -13.70 -11.28
N TYR A 379 -5.23 -13.89 -10.66
CA TYR A 379 -3.95 -14.08 -11.34
C TYR A 379 -3.50 -12.94 -12.28
N ASN A 380 -3.96 -11.71 -12.02
CA ASN A 380 -3.69 -10.56 -12.86
C ASN A 380 -2.48 -9.75 -12.38
N THR A 381 -1.55 -9.43 -13.28
CA THR A 381 -0.39 -8.56 -13.01
C THR A 381 -0.49 -7.27 -13.82
N ALA A 382 -0.46 -6.12 -13.16
CA ALA A 382 -0.48 -4.80 -13.79
C ALA A 382 0.58 -3.88 -13.18
N SER A 383 1.44 -3.30 -14.01
CA SER A 383 2.50 -2.39 -13.59
C SER A 383 2.56 -1.17 -14.51
N GLY A 384 1.96 -0.07 -14.07
CA GLY A 384 1.87 1.19 -14.78
C GLY A 384 0.65 2.00 -14.36
N TYR A 385 0.72 3.32 -14.54
CA TYR A 385 -0.42 4.20 -14.33
C TYR A 385 -1.61 3.76 -15.20
N GLU A 386 -2.77 3.54 -14.56
CA GLU A 386 -4.03 3.04 -15.16
C GLU A 386 -3.90 1.71 -15.96
N ALA A 387 -2.86 0.90 -15.71
CA ALA A 387 -2.73 -0.43 -16.30
C ALA A 387 -3.85 -1.36 -15.81
N MET A 388 -4.55 -2.02 -16.74
CA MET A 388 -5.71 -2.90 -16.44
C MET A 388 -6.80 -2.25 -15.57
N ARG A 389 -6.96 -0.91 -15.63
CA ARG A 389 -7.85 -0.16 -14.73
C ARG A 389 -9.27 -0.73 -14.67
N ASN A 390 -9.88 -1.02 -15.82
CA ASN A 390 -11.29 -1.36 -15.93
C ASN A 390 -11.58 -2.87 -15.95
N ASN A 391 -10.56 -3.71 -15.78
CA ASN A 391 -10.74 -5.17 -15.76
C ASN A 391 -11.79 -5.56 -14.71
N THR A 392 -12.73 -6.43 -15.05
CA THR A 392 -13.74 -6.92 -14.10
C THR A 392 -13.54 -8.40 -13.84
N SER A 393 -13.91 -9.28 -14.79
CA SER A 393 -13.82 -10.73 -14.67
C SER A 393 -12.67 -11.39 -15.44
N GLY A 394 -11.86 -10.61 -16.16
CA GLY A 394 -10.72 -11.12 -16.93
C GLY A 394 -9.58 -11.70 -16.06
N ASN A 395 -9.34 -13.01 -16.07
CA ASN A 395 -8.27 -13.67 -15.32
C ASN A 395 -6.94 -13.76 -16.12
N SER A 396 -5.83 -13.96 -15.39
CA SER A 396 -4.53 -14.36 -15.96
C SER A 396 -3.92 -13.37 -16.96
N ASN A 397 -4.19 -12.07 -16.82
CA ASN A 397 -3.66 -11.04 -17.69
C ASN A 397 -2.37 -10.40 -17.12
N SER A 398 -1.50 -9.94 -18.00
CA SER A 398 -0.25 -9.24 -17.69
C SER A 398 -0.15 -7.93 -18.44
N ALA A 399 -0.09 -6.78 -17.76
CA ALA A 399 0.07 -5.46 -18.37
C ALA A 399 1.21 -4.65 -17.77
N PHE A 400 2.13 -4.19 -18.61
CA PHE A 400 3.31 -3.42 -18.22
C PHE A 400 3.39 -2.14 -19.08
N GLY A 401 3.08 -0.99 -18.49
CA GLY A 401 3.13 0.31 -19.16
C GLY A 401 1.91 1.21 -18.91
N TYR A 402 2.05 2.49 -19.24
CA TYR A 402 0.98 3.49 -19.16
C TYR A 402 -0.22 3.06 -20.01
N ASN A 403 -1.39 2.90 -19.39
CA ASN A 403 -2.62 2.45 -20.05
C ASN A 403 -2.52 1.11 -20.80
N ALA A 404 -1.56 0.25 -20.47
CA ALA A 404 -1.51 -1.11 -21.00
C ALA A 404 -2.78 -1.87 -20.55
N LEU A 405 -3.49 -2.49 -21.50
CA LEU A 405 -4.70 -3.28 -21.30
C LEU A 405 -5.82 -2.54 -20.52
N ARG A 406 -5.86 -1.19 -20.59
CA ARG A 406 -6.70 -0.30 -19.75
C ARG A 406 -8.18 -0.71 -19.70
N ASN A 407 -8.79 -0.95 -20.87
CA ASN A 407 -10.21 -1.23 -21.02
C ASN A 407 -10.53 -2.72 -21.21
N ASN A 408 -9.71 -3.62 -20.65
CA ASN A 408 -10.19 -5.00 -20.47
C ASN A 408 -11.45 -4.99 -19.59
N THR A 409 -12.38 -5.91 -19.83
CA THR A 409 -13.48 -6.20 -18.91
C THR A 409 -13.50 -7.70 -18.59
N THR A 410 -13.70 -8.57 -19.58
CA THR A 410 -13.87 -10.02 -19.39
C THR A 410 -12.75 -10.87 -20.01
N SER A 411 -11.78 -10.25 -20.69
CA SER A 411 -10.80 -10.95 -21.51
C SER A 411 -9.70 -11.65 -20.69
N LEU A 412 -9.26 -12.81 -21.18
CA LEU A 412 -8.38 -13.76 -20.49
C LEU A 412 -7.02 -13.91 -21.18
N ASN A 413 -5.99 -14.28 -20.40
CA ASN A 413 -4.69 -14.74 -20.90
C ASN A 413 -3.94 -13.73 -21.81
N ASN A 414 -4.16 -12.43 -21.66
CA ASN A 414 -3.48 -11.42 -22.49
C ASN A 414 -2.17 -10.94 -21.87
N THR A 415 -1.17 -10.68 -22.71
CA THR A 415 0.07 -9.99 -22.34
C THR A 415 0.16 -8.67 -23.10
N ALA A 416 0.33 -7.54 -22.39
CA ALA A 416 0.41 -6.21 -22.97
C ALA A 416 1.61 -5.43 -22.39
N VAL A 417 2.65 -5.21 -23.18
CA VAL A 417 3.91 -4.56 -22.75
C VAL A 417 4.16 -3.32 -23.61
N GLY A 418 3.92 -2.13 -23.06
CA GLY A 418 4.15 -0.85 -23.75
C GLY A 418 3.04 0.19 -23.51
N TYR A 419 3.31 1.41 -23.97
CA TYR A 419 2.34 2.52 -23.92
C TYR A 419 1.09 2.18 -24.75
N GLN A 420 -0.08 2.12 -24.11
CA GLN A 420 -1.36 1.78 -24.74
C GLN A 420 -1.37 0.44 -25.52
N ALA A 421 -0.52 -0.52 -25.15
CA ALA A 421 -0.61 -1.89 -25.68
C ALA A 421 -1.96 -2.53 -25.29
N LEU A 422 -2.65 -3.14 -26.26
CA LEU A 422 -3.98 -3.78 -26.11
C LEU A 422 -5.07 -2.93 -25.41
N PHE A 423 -5.06 -1.61 -25.63
CA PHE A 423 -5.88 -0.63 -24.88
C PHE A 423 -7.39 -0.94 -24.78
N SER A 424 -8.01 -1.53 -25.81
CA SER A 424 -9.48 -1.64 -25.96
C SER A 424 -10.10 -3.04 -25.79
N SER A 425 -9.38 -4.02 -25.22
CA SER A 425 -9.77 -5.45 -25.28
C SER A 425 -10.98 -5.85 -24.43
N ASN A 426 -12.18 -5.54 -24.91
CA ASN A 426 -13.44 -5.82 -24.22
C ASN A 426 -13.61 -7.32 -23.89
N SER A 427 -13.36 -8.22 -24.86
CA SER A 427 -13.54 -9.68 -24.68
C SER A 427 -12.56 -10.59 -25.46
N GLY A 428 -11.67 -10.02 -26.30
CA GLY A 428 -10.74 -10.80 -27.12
C GLY A 428 -9.52 -11.29 -26.32
N GLY A 429 -9.45 -12.60 -26.03
CA GLY A 429 -8.41 -13.22 -25.19
C GLY A 429 -7.20 -13.80 -25.94
N GLU A 430 -6.23 -14.29 -25.18
CA GLU A 430 -4.99 -14.95 -25.66
C GLU A 430 -4.07 -14.07 -26.54
N ASN A 431 -4.21 -12.74 -26.46
CA ASN A 431 -3.40 -11.83 -27.27
C ASN A 431 -2.07 -11.47 -26.59
N THR A 432 -0.99 -11.39 -27.38
CA THR A 432 0.31 -10.86 -26.95
C THR A 432 0.62 -9.57 -27.70
N ALA A 433 0.76 -8.45 -27.01
CA ALA A 433 0.99 -7.13 -27.58
C ALA A 433 2.20 -6.44 -26.93
N THR A 434 3.33 -6.39 -27.62
CA THR A 434 4.59 -5.79 -27.14
C THR A 434 4.99 -4.63 -28.05
N GLY A 435 4.96 -3.40 -27.53
CA GLY A 435 5.36 -2.19 -28.25
C GLY A 435 4.44 -0.99 -28.01
N PHE A 436 4.84 0.16 -28.53
CA PHE A 436 3.99 1.37 -28.53
C PHE A 436 2.75 1.12 -29.39
N GLN A 437 1.56 1.23 -28.78
CA GLN A 437 0.25 1.06 -29.43
C GLN A 437 0.07 -0.26 -30.21
N ALA A 438 0.81 -1.31 -29.84
CA ALA A 438 0.62 -2.66 -30.37
C ALA A 438 -0.80 -3.16 -30.06
N LEU A 439 -1.52 -3.60 -31.09
CA LEU A 439 -2.86 -4.20 -31.04
C LEU A 439 -3.90 -3.35 -30.27
N LYS A 440 -3.72 -2.01 -30.30
CA LYS A 440 -4.43 -1.01 -29.49
C LYS A 440 -5.96 -1.08 -29.62
N ALA A 441 -6.49 -1.18 -30.84
CA ALA A 441 -7.93 -1.10 -31.11
C ALA A 441 -8.68 -2.42 -30.91
N ASN A 442 -8.00 -3.51 -30.53
CA ASN A 442 -8.60 -4.84 -30.45
C ASN A 442 -9.72 -4.86 -29.43
N THR A 443 -10.92 -5.25 -29.85
CA THR A 443 -12.13 -5.32 -29.01
C THR A 443 -12.52 -6.76 -28.71
N THR A 444 -12.54 -7.62 -29.73
CA THR A 444 -12.95 -9.04 -29.62
C THR A 444 -12.00 -10.03 -30.28
N GLY A 445 -10.98 -9.57 -31.01
CA GLY A 445 -10.03 -10.45 -31.70
C GLY A 445 -9.21 -11.31 -30.72
N THR A 446 -9.03 -12.59 -31.03
CA THR A 446 -8.36 -13.58 -30.15
C THR A 446 -7.07 -14.12 -30.75
N ALA A 447 -6.18 -14.60 -29.87
CA ALA A 447 -4.94 -15.31 -30.23
C ALA A 447 -4.02 -14.55 -31.21
N ASN A 448 -4.01 -13.22 -31.18
CA ASN A 448 -3.13 -12.41 -32.03
C ASN A 448 -1.79 -12.10 -31.31
N VAL A 449 -0.70 -12.10 -32.07
CA VAL A 449 0.63 -11.69 -31.62
C VAL A 449 1.04 -10.41 -32.36
N ALA A 450 1.29 -9.34 -31.62
CA ALA A 450 1.74 -8.04 -32.13
C ALA A 450 3.03 -7.64 -31.40
N SER A 451 4.15 -7.54 -32.12
CA SER A 451 5.46 -7.20 -31.56
C SER A 451 6.12 -6.11 -32.40
N GLY A 452 6.03 -4.87 -31.95
CA GLY A 452 6.57 -3.68 -32.61
C GLY A 452 5.73 -2.42 -32.40
N ASN A 453 6.30 -1.27 -32.77
CA ASN A 453 5.57 0.00 -32.80
C ASN A 453 4.49 -0.07 -33.89
N GLY A 454 3.23 0.11 -33.52
CA GLY A 454 2.13 0.10 -34.48
C GLY A 454 1.71 -1.28 -35.01
N ALA A 455 2.21 -2.39 -34.46
CA ALA A 455 1.82 -3.73 -34.92
C ALA A 455 0.32 -4.00 -34.65
N LEU A 456 -0.46 -4.37 -35.67
CA LEU A 456 -1.92 -4.62 -35.59
C LEU A 456 -2.76 -3.50 -34.94
N THR A 457 -2.32 -2.24 -34.97
CA THR A 457 -2.96 -1.15 -34.20
C THR A 457 -4.47 -0.99 -34.44
N ASN A 458 -4.95 -1.17 -35.68
CA ASN A 458 -6.36 -1.00 -36.03
C ASN A 458 -7.20 -2.30 -36.04
N ASN A 459 -6.62 -3.45 -35.64
CA ASN A 459 -7.37 -4.71 -35.55
C ASN A 459 -8.43 -4.58 -34.47
N THR A 460 -9.69 -4.88 -34.78
CA THR A 460 -10.81 -4.85 -33.83
C THR A 460 -11.32 -6.26 -33.54
N THR A 461 -11.56 -7.06 -34.58
CA THR A 461 -12.18 -8.40 -34.47
C THR A 461 -11.35 -9.54 -35.08
N GLY A 462 -10.31 -9.25 -35.86
CA GLY A 462 -9.49 -10.27 -36.53
C GLY A 462 -8.77 -11.20 -35.54
N VAL A 463 -8.66 -12.47 -35.88
CA VAL A 463 -8.10 -13.52 -34.99
C VAL A 463 -6.86 -14.21 -35.56
N LYS A 464 -6.03 -14.78 -34.69
CA LYS A 464 -4.86 -15.61 -35.06
C LYS A 464 -3.85 -14.91 -35.99
N ASN A 465 -3.75 -13.59 -35.93
CA ASN A 465 -2.78 -12.83 -36.69
C ASN A 465 -1.43 -12.73 -35.96
N THR A 466 -0.33 -12.97 -36.65
CA THR A 466 1.04 -12.72 -36.16
C THR A 466 1.62 -11.50 -36.88
N ALA A 467 2.12 -10.52 -36.14
CA ALA A 467 2.61 -9.25 -36.66
C ALA A 467 3.89 -8.83 -35.91
N ILE A 468 5.06 -9.02 -36.53
CA ILE A 468 6.37 -8.80 -35.90
C ILE A 468 7.16 -7.78 -36.71
N GLY A 469 7.20 -6.54 -36.24
CA GLY A 469 7.83 -5.40 -36.89
C GLY A 469 7.11 -4.08 -36.63
N ALA A 470 7.71 -2.96 -37.04
CA ALA A 470 7.00 -1.69 -37.03
C ALA A 470 5.92 -1.68 -38.13
N TYR A 471 4.71 -1.22 -37.80
CA TYR A 471 3.57 -1.05 -38.72
C TYR A 471 3.16 -2.30 -39.53
N THR A 472 3.48 -3.50 -39.02
CA THR A 472 3.01 -4.77 -39.58
C THR A 472 1.51 -4.96 -39.32
N LEU A 473 0.74 -5.32 -40.37
CA LEU A 473 -0.72 -5.48 -40.29
C LEU A 473 -1.46 -4.26 -39.70
N TYR A 474 -0.91 -3.05 -39.86
CA TYR A 474 -1.40 -1.82 -39.21
C TYR A 474 -2.89 -1.53 -39.44
N ASN A 475 -3.36 -1.67 -40.69
CA ASN A 475 -4.76 -1.45 -41.10
C ASN A 475 -5.60 -2.73 -41.19
N ASN A 476 -5.08 -3.88 -40.77
CA ASN A 476 -5.95 -5.04 -40.58
C ASN A 476 -7.00 -4.68 -39.54
N THR A 477 -8.27 -4.80 -39.87
CA THR A 477 -9.42 -4.45 -39.02
C THR A 477 -10.15 -5.70 -38.54
N TYR A 478 -10.53 -6.58 -39.47
CA TYR A 478 -11.33 -7.78 -39.20
C TYR A 478 -10.73 -9.09 -39.76
N SER A 479 -9.65 -9.03 -40.54
CA SER A 479 -9.09 -10.20 -41.23
C SER A 479 -8.27 -11.09 -40.29
N SER A 480 -8.30 -12.40 -40.57
CA SER A 480 -7.76 -13.43 -39.69
C SER A 480 -6.68 -14.31 -40.35
N ASN A 481 -5.91 -15.00 -39.50
CA ASN A 481 -4.89 -15.99 -39.87
C ASN A 481 -3.72 -15.45 -40.73
N ASN A 482 -3.39 -14.16 -40.64
CA ASN A 482 -2.26 -13.58 -41.38
C ASN A 482 -0.95 -13.62 -40.58
N THR A 483 0.18 -13.82 -41.27
CA THR A 483 1.52 -13.81 -40.66
C THR A 483 2.39 -12.75 -41.34
N ALA A 484 2.66 -11.64 -40.65
CA ALA A 484 3.49 -10.53 -41.11
C ALA A 484 4.77 -10.42 -40.26
N VAL A 485 5.93 -10.49 -40.90
CA VAL A 485 7.24 -10.37 -40.23
C VAL A 485 8.14 -9.45 -41.06
N GLY A 486 8.67 -8.40 -40.43
CA GLY A 486 9.47 -7.36 -41.07
C GLY A 486 8.70 -6.04 -41.26
N GLY A 487 9.41 -4.92 -41.15
CA GLY A 487 8.81 -3.57 -41.12
C GLY A 487 7.88 -3.29 -42.31
N SER A 488 6.67 -2.80 -42.01
CA SER A 488 5.62 -2.51 -42.98
C SER A 488 5.19 -3.68 -43.88
N SER A 489 5.37 -4.93 -43.43
CA SER A 489 4.73 -6.08 -44.07
C SER A 489 3.22 -6.07 -43.83
N LEU A 490 2.44 -6.37 -44.88
CA LEU A 490 0.97 -6.46 -44.84
C LEU A 490 0.26 -5.22 -44.25
N THR A 491 0.85 -4.02 -44.35
CA THR A 491 0.37 -2.79 -43.68
C THR A 491 -1.08 -2.43 -44.02
N SER A 492 -1.50 -2.60 -45.28
CA SER A 492 -2.87 -2.27 -45.74
C SER A 492 -3.86 -3.44 -45.71
N ASN A 493 -3.43 -4.62 -45.27
CA ASN A 493 -4.12 -5.91 -45.49
C ASN A 493 -5.53 -6.01 -44.91
N THR A 494 -6.51 -6.30 -45.78
CA THR A 494 -7.92 -6.60 -45.41
C THR A 494 -8.37 -8.01 -45.80
N GLY A 495 -7.55 -8.77 -46.54
CA GLY A 495 -7.78 -10.17 -46.92
C GLY A 495 -7.10 -11.17 -45.98
N GLU A 496 -7.50 -12.44 -46.02
CA GLU A 496 -7.16 -13.47 -45.03
C GLU A 496 -6.11 -14.49 -45.50
N TYR A 497 -5.53 -15.23 -44.54
CA TYR A 497 -4.56 -16.31 -44.78
C TYR A 497 -3.27 -15.88 -45.52
N ASN A 498 -2.88 -14.60 -45.42
CA ASN A 498 -1.70 -14.07 -46.08
C ASN A 498 -0.44 -14.18 -45.21
N THR A 499 0.67 -14.61 -45.80
CA THR A 499 2.00 -14.68 -45.16
C THR A 499 2.96 -13.71 -45.85
N GLY A 500 3.37 -12.65 -45.16
CA GLY A 500 4.35 -11.67 -45.61
C GLY A 500 5.62 -11.70 -44.76
N LEU A 501 6.72 -12.23 -45.30
CA LEU A 501 8.01 -12.34 -44.62
C LEU A 501 9.05 -11.46 -45.33
N GLY A 502 9.23 -10.24 -44.83
CA GLY A 502 10.20 -9.27 -45.36
C GLY A 502 9.69 -7.84 -45.26
N ALA A 503 10.61 -6.88 -45.21
CA ALA A 503 10.25 -5.47 -45.19
C ALA A 503 9.45 -5.10 -46.46
N GLY A 504 8.26 -4.51 -46.28
CA GLY A 504 7.35 -4.16 -47.37
C GLY A 504 6.72 -5.34 -48.14
N ALA A 505 6.85 -6.58 -47.67
CA ALA A 505 6.18 -7.74 -48.30
C ALA A 505 4.65 -7.60 -48.19
N LEU A 506 3.91 -7.80 -49.29
CA LEU A 506 2.45 -7.65 -49.37
C LEU A 506 1.91 -6.30 -48.82
N ASN A 507 2.72 -5.23 -48.84
CA ASN A 507 2.42 -3.96 -48.17
C ASN A 507 1.06 -3.34 -48.55
N ALA A 508 0.75 -3.32 -49.85
CA ALA A 508 -0.47 -2.71 -50.39
C ALA A 508 -1.69 -3.66 -50.42
N ASN A 509 -1.56 -4.91 -49.97
CA ASN A 509 -2.61 -5.92 -50.06
C ASN A 509 -3.92 -5.39 -49.48
N GLN A 510 -5.03 -5.61 -50.18
CA GLN A 510 -6.37 -5.36 -49.66
C GLN A 510 -7.04 -6.73 -49.53
N ASN A 511 -8.12 -7.01 -50.27
CA ASN A 511 -8.89 -8.26 -50.18
C ASN A 511 -8.24 -9.47 -50.88
N GLY A 512 -6.95 -9.40 -51.22
CA GLY A 512 -6.20 -10.56 -51.71
C GLY A 512 -5.99 -11.59 -50.61
N ASN A 513 -6.35 -12.85 -50.85
CA ASN A 513 -6.32 -13.94 -49.88
C ASN A 513 -5.29 -15.02 -50.26
N TYR A 514 -4.85 -15.81 -49.27
CA TYR A 514 -3.98 -16.99 -49.45
C TYR A 514 -2.61 -16.72 -50.10
N ASN A 515 -2.12 -15.47 -50.07
CA ASN A 515 -0.83 -15.14 -50.67
C ASN A 515 0.33 -15.42 -49.71
N THR A 516 1.39 -16.05 -50.21
CA THR A 516 2.67 -16.22 -49.51
C THR A 516 3.74 -15.41 -50.22
N ALA A 517 4.32 -14.42 -49.54
CA ALA A 517 5.34 -13.53 -50.06
C ALA A 517 6.54 -13.45 -49.10
N ALA A 518 7.66 -14.09 -49.45
CA ALA A 518 8.91 -14.06 -48.68
C ALA A 518 10.01 -13.34 -49.47
N GLY A 519 10.47 -12.20 -48.95
CA GLY A 519 11.47 -11.34 -49.57
C GLY A 519 11.16 -9.85 -49.36
N ALA A 520 12.19 -9.01 -49.37
CA ALA A 520 12.01 -7.56 -49.30
C ALA A 520 11.20 -7.08 -50.51
N ASN A 521 10.09 -6.38 -50.26
CA ASN A 521 9.12 -5.94 -51.27
C ASN A 521 8.59 -7.06 -52.20
N ALA A 522 8.56 -8.32 -51.74
CA ALA A 522 7.86 -9.40 -52.43
C ALA A 522 6.35 -9.09 -52.50
N LEU A 523 5.75 -9.23 -53.69
CA LEU A 523 4.31 -9.02 -53.93
C LEU A 523 3.78 -7.65 -53.41
N ASN A 524 4.65 -6.63 -53.41
CA ASN A 524 4.48 -5.36 -52.68
C ASN A 524 3.22 -4.56 -53.05
N LYS A 525 2.87 -4.48 -54.34
CA LYS A 525 1.73 -3.69 -54.85
C LYS A 525 0.41 -4.43 -54.97
N ASN A 526 0.34 -5.70 -54.54
CA ASN A 526 -0.89 -6.50 -54.66
C ASN A 526 -2.07 -5.76 -54.04
N THR A 527 -3.24 -5.79 -54.67
CA THR A 527 -4.47 -5.21 -54.09
C THR A 527 -5.52 -6.30 -53.90
N THR A 528 -5.82 -7.07 -54.95
CA THR A 528 -6.85 -8.12 -54.91
C THR A 528 -6.39 -9.46 -55.47
N GLY A 529 -5.13 -9.60 -55.88
CA GLY A 529 -4.58 -10.88 -56.34
C GLY A 529 -4.62 -11.95 -55.23
N VAL A 530 -4.97 -13.19 -55.60
CA VAL A 530 -5.11 -14.32 -54.65
C VAL A 530 -4.15 -15.47 -54.96
N SER A 531 -3.84 -16.26 -53.93
CA SER A 531 -3.11 -17.53 -54.03
C SER A 531 -1.74 -17.44 -54.72
N GLY A 532 -1.05 -16.29 -54.61
CA GLY A 532 0.31 -16.13 -55.12
C GLY A 532 1.36 -16.77 -54.20
N THR A 533 2.33 -17.49 -54.78
CA THR A 533 3.50 -18.04 -54.06
C THR A 533 4.76 -17.36 -54.55
N VAL A 534 5.29 -16.44 -53.75
CA VAL A 534 6.31 -15.46 -54.15
C VAL A 534 7.50 -15.54 -53.20
N LEU A 535 8.65 -15.99 -53.68
CA LEU A 535 9.86 -16.24 -52.87
C LEU A 535 11.08 -15.56 -53.52
N GLY A 536 11.36 -14.32 -53.13
CA GLY A 536 12.49 -13.55 -53.64
C GLY A 536 12.38 -12.05 -53.36
N ALA A 537 13.51 -11.36 -53.26
CA ALA A 537 13.51 -9.90 -53.20
C ALA A 537 12.92 -9.32 -54.49
N PHE A 538 11.95 -8.42 -54.35
CA PHE A 538 11.19 -7.79 -55.44
C PHE A 538 10.47 -8.77 -56.40
N ALA A 539 10.32 -10.05 -56.05
CA ALA A 539 9.53 -10.99 -56.84
C ALA A 539 8.05 -10.56 -56.90
N LEU A 540 7.44 -10.65 -58.09
CA LEU A 540 6.06 -10.28 -58.40
C LEU A 540 5.65 -8.87 -57.88
N ARG A 541 6.61 -7.94 -57.81
CA ARG A 541 6.47 -6.66 -57.07
C ARG A 541 5.30 -5.81 -57.54
N ASN A 542 5.08 -5.72 -58.86
CA ASN A 542 4.12 -4.80 -59.46
C ASN A 542 2.70 -5.39 -59.67
N ASN A 543 2.45 -6.63 -59.25
CA ASN A 543 1.15 -7.28 -59.34
C ASN A 543 0.10 -6.46 -58.58
N THR A 544 -1.09 -6.31 -59.14
CA THR A 544 -2.24 -5.65 -58.50
C THR A 544 -3.39 -6.64 -58.35
N THR A 545 -3.82 -7.25 -59.45
CA THR A 545 -4.97 -8.17 -59.51
C THR A 545 -4.64 -9.58 -59.99
N GLY A 546 -3.43 -9.79 -60.54
CA GLY A 546 -2.97 -11.11 -60.99
C GLY A 546 -2.99 -12.15 -59.87
N SER A 547 -3.37 -13.38 -60.19
CA SER A 547 -3.71 -14.43 -59.22
C SER A 547 -3.18 -15.80 -59.64
N PHE A 548 -2.98 -16.71 -58.68
CA PHE A 548 -2.41 -18.06 -58.87
C PHE A 548 -1.01 -18.06 -59.50
N ASN A 549 -0.24 -16.97 -59.30
CA ASN A 549 1.11 -16.84 -59.81
C ASN A 549 2.15 -17.43 -58.84
N THR A 550 3.10 -18.20 -59.35
CA THR A 550 4.29 -18.64 -58.62
C THR A 550 5.50 -17.86 -59.14
N ALA A 551 6.25 -17.20 -58.26
CA ALA A 551 7.42 -16.38 -58.62
C ALA A 551 8.56 -16.61 -57.62
N VAL A 552 9.55 -17.41 -58.01
CA VAL A 552 10.64 -17.86 -57.12
C VAL A 552 11.99 -17.45 -57.70
N GLY A 553 12.68 -16.56 -57.00
CA GLY A 553 13.92 -15.91 -57.42
C GLY A 553 13.85 -14.38 -57.31
N GLN A 554 14.99 -13.70 -57.27
CA GLN A 554 15.03 -12.25 -57.30
C GLN A 554 14.40 -11.73 -58.59
N SER A 555 13.53 -10.72 -58.49
CA SER A 555 12.84 -10.09 -59.63
C SER A 555 11.99 -11.02 -60.52
N ALA A 556 11.73 -12.27 -60.14
CA ALA A 556 10.84 -13.15 -60.91
C ALA A 556 9.45 -12.50 -61.07
N LEU A 557 8.92 -12.42 -62.31
CA LEU A 557 7.70 -11.69 -62.68
C LEU A 557 7.64 -10.21 -62.20
N TYR A 558 8.77 -9.49 -62.13
CA TYR A 558 8.83 -8.15 -61.53
C TYR A 558 7.81 -7.15 -62.09
N TYR A 559 7.59 -7.11 -63.41
CA TYR A 559 6.62 -6.20 -64.06
C TYR A 559 5.21 -6.78 -64.23
N SER A 560 4.95 -8.04 -63.85
CA SER A 560 3.62 -8.66 -63.96
C SER A 560 2.60 -7.93 -63.09
N ALA A 561 1.61 -7.31 -63.73
CA ALA A 561 0.58 -6.49 -63.10
C ALA A 561 -0.76 -7.24 -62.93
N THR A 562 -1.21 -7.89 -64.01
CA THR A 562 -2.55 -8.52 -64.07
C THR A 562 -2.53 -9.97 -64.60
N GLY A 563 -1.37 -10.48 -65.01
CA GLY A 563 -1.24 -11.86 -65.50
C GLY A 563 -1.64 -12.90 -64.44
N THR A 564 -2.18 -14.03 -64.86
CA THR A 564 -2.64 -15.10 -63.96
C THR A 564 -2.04 -16.46 -64.32
N ASN A 565 -2.05 -17.40 -63.38
CA ASN A 565 -1.58 -18.78 -63.55
C ASN A 565 -0.12 -18.89 -64.06
N ASN A 566 0.71 -17.86 -63.88
CA ASN A 566 2.09 -17.86 -64.35
C ASN A 566 3.02 -18.52 -63.33
N THR A 567 3.90 -19.42 -63.78
CA THR A 567 4.96 -20.02 -62.96
C THR A 567 6.32 -19.54 -63.45
N ALA A 568 7.05 -18.82 -62.60
CA ALA A 568 8.40 -18.35 -62.84
C ALA A 568 9.36 -18.86 -61.75
N LEU A 569 10.47 -19.49 -62.16
CA LEU A 569 11.50 -20.01 -61.25
C LEU A 569 12.90 -19.70 -61.81
N GLY A 570 13.56 -18.69 -61.23
CA GLY A 570 14.86 -18.18 -61.63
C GLY A 570 15.03 -16.71 -61.23
N VAL A 571 16.28 -16.22 -61.22
CA VAL A 571 16.55 -14.78 -61.15
C VAL A 571 16.08 -14.13 -62.45
N ASN A 572 15.34 -13.03 -62.37
CA ASN A 572 14.70 -12.34 -63.49
C ASN A 572 13.75 -13.22 -64.35
N ALA A 573 13.33 -14.39 -63.86
CA ALA A 573 12.46 -15.28 -64.62
C ALA A 573 11.11 -14.60 -64.94
N GLY A 574 10.82 -14.41 -66.22
CA GLY A 574 9.58 -13.81 -66.71
C GLY A 574 9.43 -12.34 -66.35
N ASP A 575 10.52 -11.59 -66.12
CA ASP A 575 10.41 -10.24 -65.55
C ASP A 575 9.77 -9.23 -66.52
N PHE A 576 9.89 -9.43 -67.83
CA PHE A 576 9.27 -8.62 -68.89
C PHE A 576 7.77 -8.87 -69.06
N LEU A 577 7.22 -9.97 -68.53
CA LEU A 577 5.80 -10.29 -68.59
C LEU A 577 4.97 -9.27 -67.77
N THR A 578 3.97 -8.63 -68.37
CA THR A 578 3.10 -7.64 -67.67
C THR A 578 1.65 -8.08 -67.54
N THR A 579 1.06 -8.65 -68.60
CA THR A 579 -0.38 -8.99 -68.68
C THR A 579 -0.66 -10.43 -69.12
N GLY A 580 0.33 -11.10 -69.73
CA GLY A 580 0.18 -12.47 -70.22
C GLY A 580 -0.06 -13.50 -69.12
N SER A 581 -0.70 -14.62 -69.45
CA SER A 581 -1.22 -15.59 -68.47
C SER A 581 -1.00 -17.06 -68.88
N ASN A 582 -0.98 -17.95 -67.89
CA ASN A 582 -0.75 -19.40 -68.04
C ASN A 582 0.64 -19.77 -68.58
N ASN A 583 1.67 -18.95 -68.30
CA ASN A 583 3.03 -19.18 -68.78
C ASN A 583 3.87 -20.01 -67.79
N THR A 584 4.84 -20.77 -68.31
CA THR A 584 5.80 -21.54 -67.51
C THR A 584 7.23 -21.15 -67.89
N ILE A 585 7.94 -20.49 -66.98
CA ILE A 585 9.21 -19.81 -67.24
C ILE A 585 10.25 -20.28 -66.20
N LEU A 586 11.16 -21.16 -66.62
CA LEU A 586 12.05 -21.92 -65.74
C LEU A 586 13.52 -21.75 -66.15
N GLY A 587 14.26 -20.96 -65.38
CA GLY A 587 15.67 -20.63 -65.63
C GLY A 587 15.98 -19.20 -65.22
N ALA A 588 17.25 -18.91 -64.88
CA ALA A 588 17.69 -17.53 -64.77
C ALA A 588 17.58 -16.85 -66.15
N ASP A 589 17.08 -15.62 -66.17
CA ASP A 589 16.91 -14.80 -67.38
C ASP A 589 16.10 -15.49 -68.50
N ALA A 590 15.25 -16.46 -68.16
CA ALA A 590 14.25 -17.04 -69.07
C ALA A 590 13.02 -16.13 -69.13
N ASP A 591 12.45 -15.88 -70.32
CA ASP A 591 11.37 -14.89 -70.49
C ASP A 591 10.54 -15.05 -71.78
N VAL A 592 9.61 -14.12 -72.01
CA VAL A 592 8.82 -13.91 -73.22
C VAL A 592 9.38 -12.77 -74.07
N GLU A 593 9.31 -12.85 -75.40
CA GLU A 593 9.70 -11.73 -76.30
C GLU A 593 8.68 -10.58 -76.27
N TYR A 594 7.42 -10.86 -75.89
CA TYR A 594 6.35 -9.87 -75.79
C TYR A 594 5.61 -9.97 -74.45
N TYR A 595 5.41 -8.83 -73.78
CA TYR A 595 4.88 -8.71 -72.42
C TYR A 595 3.46 -9.28 -72.17
N TYR A 596 2.75 -9.65 -73.24
CA TYR A 596 1.37 -10.14 -73.25
C TYR A 596 1.24 -11.63 -73.62
N LEU A 597 2.34 -12.32 -73.94
CA LEU A 597 2.27 -13.73 -74.37
C LEU A 597 1.63 -14.62 -73.31
N SER A 598 0.82 -15.57 -73.77
CA SER A 598 0.01 -16.44 -72.92
C SER A 598 0.09 -17.89 -73.41
N ASN A 599 -0.04 -18.84 -72.48
CA ASN A 599 0.19 -20.27 -72.74
C ASN A 599 1.58 -20.54 -73.39
N ALA A 600 2.60 -19.78 -72.99
CA ALA A 600 3.96 -19.89 -73.50
C ALA A 600 4.87 -20.53 -72.44
N THR A 601 5.76 -21.43 -72.87
CA THR A 601 6.69 -22.16 -72.00
C THR A 601 8.13 -21.92 -72.42
N ALA A 602 8.98 -21.49 -71.49
CA ALA A 602 10.41 -21.27 -71.67
C ALA A 602 11.18 -22.02 -70.57
N ILE A 603 12.05 -22.95 -70.95
CA ILE A 603 12.81 -23.79 -70.01
C ILE A 603 14.29 -23.76 -70.36
N GLY A 604 15.13 -23.19 -69.49
CA GLY A 604 16.58 -23.07 -69.62
C GLY A 604 17.07 -21.63 -69.45
N TYR A 605 18.36 -21.47 -69.13
CA TYR A 605 19.02 -20.16 -69.04
C TYR A 605 18.91 -19.38 -70.37
N ASN A 606 18.46 -18.11 -70.34
CA ASN A 606 18.16 -17.31 -71.54
C ASN A 606 17.21 -17.99 -72.55
N ALA A 607 16.31 -18.88 -72.11
CA ALA A 607 15.26 -19.40 -72.97
C ALA A 607 14.20 -18.30 -73.19
N ILE A 608 14.06 -17.81 -74.43
CA ILE A 608 13.07 -16.80 -74.81
C ILE A 608 12.02 -17.43 -75.73
N VAL A 609 10.74 -17.21 -75.41
CA VAL A 609 9.59 -17.68 -76.20
C VAL A 609 8.81 -16.49 -76.79
N ASN A 610 8.42 -16.56 -78.07
CA ASN A 610 8.01 -15.37 -78.82
C ASN A 610 6.63 -15.40 -79.51
N ALA A 611 5.83 -16.43 -79.23
CA ALA A 611 4.41 -16.44 -79.58
C ALA A 611 3.61 -17.17 -78.50
N ASN A 612 2.29 -17.03 -78.52
CA ASN A 612 1.38 -17.80 -77.65
C ASN A 612 1.45 -19.29 -78.00
N ASN A 613 0.99 -20.15 -77.08
CA ASN A 613 0.82 -21.59 -77.32
C ASN A 613 2.13 -22.32 -77.74
N LYS A 614 3.29 -21.78 -77.35
CA LYS A 614 4.61 -22.17 -77.86
C LYS A 614 5.52 -22.66 -76.73
N VAL A 615 6.30 -23.70 -77.01
CA VAL A 615 7.28 -24.27 -76.06
C VAL A 615 8.69 -24.04 -76.60
N ARG A 616 9.56 -23.43 -75.78
CA ARG A 616 11.00 -23.25 -76.01
C ARG A 616 11.76 -24.00 -74.92
N ILE A 617 12.61 -24.95 -75.33
CA ILE A 617 13.58 -25.59 -74.45
C ILE A 617 14.96 -25.09 -74.88
N GLY A 618 15.63 -24.36 -73.97
CA GLY A 618 16.96 -23.80 -74.16
C GLY A 618 17.06 -22.50 -74.95
N ASN A 619 18.22 -21.87 -74.88
CA ASN A 619 18.63 -20.72 -75.69
C ASN A 619 19.17 -21.16 -77.07
N SER A 620 19.92 -20.31 -77.77
CA SER A 620 20.54 -20.63 -79.07
C SER A 620 21.79 -21.51 -78.99
N SER A 621 22.39 -21.71 -77.81
CA SER A 621 23.61 -22.49 -77.60
C SER A 621 23.35 -23.97 -77.24
N VAL A 622 22.09 -24.43 -77.28
CA VAL A 622 21.77 -25.85 -77.06
C VAL A 622 22.09 -26.67 -78.31
N THR A 623 23.01 -27.63 -78.16
CA THR A 623 23.48 -28.50 -79.24
C THR A 623 22.69 -29.81 -79.35
N VAL A 624 22.06 -30.27 -78.27
CA VAL A 624 21.29 -31.52 -78.22
C VAL A 624 20.18 -31.44 -77.17
N VAL A 625 19.06 -32.13 -77.42
CA VAL A 625 17.99 -32.38 -76.43
C VAL A 625 17.80 -33.90 -76.37
N GLU A 626 18.20 -34.51 -75.26
CA GLU A 626 18.24 -35.96 -75.10
C GLU A 626 17.03 -36.52 -74.33
N GLY A 627 16.65 -37.75 -74.65
CA GLY A 627 15.61 -38.51 -73.96
C GLY A 627 15.76 -40.00 -74.23
N ALA A 628 15.47 -40.84 -73.22
CA ALA A 628 15.61 -42.30 -73.32
C ALA A 628 14.58 -42.99 -74.23
N VAL A 629 13.55 -42.26 -74.66
CA VAL A 629 12.51 -42.69 -75.60
C VAL A 629 12.16 -41.56 -76.56
N ALA A 630 11.71 -41.90 -77.78
CA ALA A 630 11.25 -40.91 -78.75
C ALA A 630 9.90 -40.29 -78.35
N TYR A 631 9.62 -39.08 -78.84
CA TYR A 631 8.32 -38.43 -78.67
C TYR A 631 7.20 -39.24 -79.33
N SER A 632 6.19 -39.60 -78.55
CA SER A 632 5.00 -40.35 -79.00
C SER A 632 3.79 -39.43 -79.17
N TYR A 633 3.09 -39.56 -80.30
CA TYR A 633 1.85 -38.83 -80.57
C TYR A 633 0.64 -39.76 -80.38
N PRO A 634 -0.36 -39.41 -79.54
CA PRO A 634 -1.57 -40.21 -79.38
C PRO A 634 -2.32 -40.39 -80.70
N SER A 635 -2.51 -41.64 -81.14
CA SER A 635 -3.06 -41.97 -82.46
C SER A 635 -4.06 -43.13 -82.44
N ASP A 636 -4.70 -43.39 -81.29
CA ASP A 636 -5.79 -44.36 -81.15
C ASP A 636 -6.99 -43.96 -82.05
N ARG A 637 -7.67 -44.94 -82.66
CA ARG A 637 -8.84 -44.68 -83.53
C ARG A 637 -9.99 -43.97 -82.80
N ARG A 638 -10.10 -44.12 -81.48
CA ARG A 638 -11.08 -43.43 -80.63
C ARG A 638 -10.83 -41.92 -80.51
N LEU A 639 -9.66 -41.44 -80.93
CA LEU A 639 -9.24 -40.04 -80.90
C LEU A 639 -9.30 -39.39 -82.30
N LYS A 640 -9.91 -40.05 -83.30
CA LYS A 640 -9.95 -39.58 -84.69
C LYS A 640 -11.32 -39.77 -85.34
N GLU A 641 -11.77 -38.74 -86.03
CA GLU A 641 -12.93 -38.74 -86.93
C GLU A 641 -12.48 -38.42 -88.37
N ASN A 642 -13.41 -38.42 -89.33
CA ASN A 642 -13.18 -38.01 -90.73
C ASN A 642 -11.93 -38.66 -91.39
N ILE A 643 -11.72 -39.95 -91.12
CA ILE A 643 -10.52 -40.69 -91.54
C ILE A 643 -10.63 -41.09 -93.02
N GLU A 644 -10.06 -40.28 -93.90
CA GLU A 644 -9.92 -40.58 -95.33
C GLU A 644 -8.67 -41.41 -95.64
N ALA A 645 -8.80 -42.36 -96.58
CA ALA A 645 -7.75 -43.34 -96.89
C ALA A 645 -6.86 -42.96 -98.10
N ASN A 646 -7.19 -41.90 -98.83
CA ASN A 646 -6.52 -41.50 -100.07
C ASN A 646 -6.16 -40.01 -100.06
N THR A 647 -5.11 -39.66 -99.32
CA THR A 647 -4.59 -38.29 -99.25
C THR A 647 -3.83 -37.94 -100.52
N LYS A 648 -4.15 -36.81 -101.17
CA LYS A 648 -3.37 -36.26 -102.30
C LYS A 648 -1.92 -35.85 -101.93
N LEU A 649 -1.54 -35.98 -100.66
CA LEU A 649 -0.18 -35.83 -100.19
C LEU A 649 0.65 -37.06 -100.59
N GLY A 650 1.37 -36.95 -101.71
CA GLY A 650 2.13 -38.04 -102.29
C GLY A 650 3.31 -37.55 -103.14
N LEU A 651 3.58 -38.25 -104.23
CA LEU A 651 4.72 -38.06 -105.13
C LEU A 651 4.79 -36.65 -105.70
N ASP A 652 3.67 -36.09 -106.19
CA ASP A 652 3.62 -34.72 -106.72
C ASP A 652 3.98 -33.65 -105.68
N PHE A 653 3.58 -33.85 -104.41
CA PHE A 653 3.95 -32.95 -103.33
C PHE A 653 5.43 -33.05 -103.00
N ILE A 654 5.96 -34.28 -102.83
CA ILE A 654 7.38 -34.51 -102.55
C ILE A 654 8.28 -33.98 -103.68
N ASN A 655 7.91 -34.18 -104.94
CA ASN A 655 8.67 -33.70 -106.11
C ASN A 655 8.72 -32.17 -106.23
N LYS A 656 7.80 -31.43 -105.59
CA LYS A 656 7.88 -29.96 -105.52
C LYS A 656 8.79 -29.44 -104.41
N LEU A 657 9.12 -30.23 -103.40
CA LEU A 657 9.97 -29.77 -102.30
C LEU A 657 11.42 -29.58 -102.75
N GLN A 658 12.05 -28.48 -102.34
CA GLN A 658 13.44 -28.17 -102.68
C GLN A 658 14.32 -28.22 -101.42
N PRO A 659 15.18 -29.24 -101.23
CA PRO A 659 16.15 -29.27 -100.15
C PRO A 659 17.17 -28.14 -100.29
N VAL A 660 17.46 -27.45 -99.19
CA VAL A 660 18.40 -26.33 -99.11
C VAL A 660 19.38 -26.50 -97.95
N SER A 661 20.55 -25.89 -98.09
CA SER A 661 21.52 -25.71 -97.02
C SER A 661 21.48 -24.27 -96.52
N TYR A 662 21.51 -24.06 -95.20
CA TYR A 662 21.42 -22.74 -94.59
C TYR A 662 22.15 -22.65 -93.25
N ASN A 663 22.32 -21.43 -92.76
CA ASN A 663 22.86 -21.10 -91.45
C ASN A 663 21.85 -20.20 -90.71
N TYR A 664 21.76 -20.28 -89.40
CA TYR A 664 20.90 -19.35 -88.64
C TYR A 664 21.60 -17.99 -88.49
N ILE A 665 20.88 -16.90 -88.79
CA ILE A 665 21.40 -15.52 -88.68
C ILE A 665 21.79 -15.19 -87.22
N SER A 666 21.11 -15.81 -86.24
CA SER A 666 21.36 -15.65 -84.81
C SER A 666 22.43 -16.60 -84.23
N ASP A 667 23.01 -17.50 -85.04
CA ASP A 667 24.10 -18.37 -84.61
C ASP A 667 25.46 -17.75 -84.94
N ALA A 668 26.16 -17.27 -83.90
CA ALA A 668 27.50 -16.70 -84.04
C ALA A 668 28.58 -17.73 -84.47
N THR A 669 28.29 -19.03 -84.38
CA THR A 669 29.21 -20.11 -84.82
C THR A 669 29.00 -20.54 -86.27
N GLN A 670 27.92 -20.08 -86.93
CA GLN A 670 27.56 -20.37 -88.31
C GLN A 670 27.58 -21.87 -88.65
N VAL A 671 26.97 -22.69 -87.80
CA VAL A 671 26.70 -24.11 -88.09
C VAL A 671 25.83 -24.21 -89.35
N ARG A 672 26.20 -25.13 -90.25
CA ARG A 672 25.40 -25.45 -91.42
C ARG A 672 24.31 -26.46 -91.04
N HIS A 673 23.10 -26.17 -91.49
CA HIS A 673 21.96 -27.07 -91.45
C HIS A 673 21.50 -27.37 -92.88
N ASP A 674 20.87 -28.53 -93.09
CA ASP A 674 20.23 -28.91 -94.34
C ASP A 674 18.73 -29.19 -94.04
N GLY A 675 17.82 -28.80 -94.94
CA GLY A 675 16.37 -28.88 -94.70
C GLY A 675 15.52 -28.21 -95.79
N PHE A 676 14.37 -27.65 -95.41
CA PHE A 676 13.46 -26.92 -96.31
C PHE A 676 13.12 -25.53 -95.76
N ILE A 677 12.85 -24.56 -96.64
CA ILE A 677 12.25 -23.27 -96.27
C ILE A 677 10.73 -23.46 -96.12
N ALA A 678 10.18 -23.10 -94.96
CA ALA A 678 8.79 -23.39 -94.62
C ALA A 678 7.76 -22.69 -95.54
N GLN A 679 8.09 -21.48 -96.00
CA GLN A 679 7.29 -20.70 -96.94
C GLN A 679 7.24 -21.36 -98.33
N ASP A 680 8.32 -22.01 -98.77
CA ASP A 680 8.37 -22.72 -100.06
C ASP A 680 7.52 -24.01 -99.99
N VAL A 681 7.50 -24.68 -98.83
CA VAL A 681 6.56 -25.80 -98.57
C VAL A 681 5.12 -25.31 -98.59
N GLU A 682 4.81 -24.16 -97.96
CA GLU A 682 3.47 -23.55 -98.02
C GLU A 682 3.08 -23.16 -99.46
N GLN A 683 4.03 -22.74 -100.29
CA GLN A 683 3.77 -22.46 -101.71
C GLN A 683 3.53 -23.74 -102.52
N ALA A 684 4.32 -24.80 -102.31
CA ALA A 684 4.09 -26.11 -102.92
C ALA A 684 2.71 -26.69 -102.57
N MET A 685 2.23 -26.47 -101.33
CA MET A 685 0.87 -26.80 -100.91
C MET A 685 -0.19 -26.03 -101.72
N LYS A 686 -0.07 -24.69 -101.81
CA LYS A 686 -1.01 -23.84 -102.57
C LYS A 686 -1.08 -24.21 -104.04
N ASP A 687 0.07 -24.38 -104.69
CA ASP A 687 0.16 -24.71 -106.12
C ASP A 687 -0.57 -26.01 -106.49
N LEU A 688 -0.63 -26.96 -105.56
CA LEU A 688 -1.23 -28.28 -105.76
C LEU A 688 -2.65 -28.38 -105.17
N GLY A 689 -3.15 -27.33 -104.51
CA GLY A 689 -4.44 -27.33 -103.82
C GLY A 689 -4.49 -28.32 -102.66
N LEU A 690 -3.43 -28.37 -101.85
CA LEU A 690 -3.23 -29.33 -100.75
C LEU A 690 -3.20 -28.65 -99.39
N GLU A 691 -3.69 -29.37 -98.38
CA GLU A 691 -3.47 -29.07 -96.97
C GLU A 691 -2.49 -30.08 -96.38
N PHE A 692 -1.56 -29.62 -95.53
CA PHE A 692 -0.52 -30.46 -94.93
C PHE A 692 -0.21 -29.97 -93.51
N SER A 693 -0.23 -30.89 -92.54
CA SER A 693 -0.04 -30.54 -91.12
C SER A 693 1.39 -30.11 -90.79
N GLY A 694 2.39 -30.49 -91.59
CA GLY A 694 3.80 -30.28 -91.24
C GLY A 694 4.28 -28.83 -91.30
N VAL A 695 3.58 -27.95 -92.03
CA VAL A 695 3.84 -26.50 -91.97
C VAL A 695 3.07 -25.91 -90.79
N LYS A 696 3.78 -25.27 -89.87
CA LYS A 696 3.21 -24.52 -88.76
C LYS A 696 3.53 -23.03 -88.93
N LYS A 697 2.58 -22.19 -88.55
CA LYS A 697 2.74 -20.74 -88.45
C LYS A 697 2.18 -20.29 -87.11
N ASP A 698 2.93 -19.51 -86.35
CA ASP A 698 2.46 -18.96 -85.07
C ASP A 698 1.89 -17.55 -85.21
N ASP A 699 1.32 -17.03 -84.12
CA ASP A 699 0.64 -15.73 -84.08
C ASP A 699 1.53 -14.54 -84.47
N SER A 700 2.85 -14.66 -84.39
CA SER A 700 3.80 -13.63 -84.85
C SER A 700 3.98 -13.63 -86.37
N GLY A 701 3.42 -14.63 -87.06
CA GLY A 701 3.63 -14.90 -88.47
C GLY A 701 4.88 -15.73 -88.77
N MET A 702 5.65 -16.11 -87.76
CA MET A 702 6.84 -16.96 -87.90
C MET A 702 6.45 -18.39 -88.30
N TYR A 703 7.18 -18.94 -89.27
CA TYR A 703 6.96 -20.29 -89.79
C TYR A 703 7.91 -21.31 -89.16
N SER A 704 7.47 -22.57 -89.07
CA SER A 704 8.30 -23.72 -88.67
C SER A 704 7.80 -25.01 -89.31
N LEU A 705 8.66 -26.04 -89.34
CA LEU A 705 8.38 -27.34 -89.96
C LEU A 705 8.46 -28.48 -88.95
N ALA A 706 7.41 -29.29 -88.90
CA ALA A 706 7.43 -30.59 -88.24
C ALA A 706 7.98 -31.64 -89.22
N TYR A 707 9.30 -31.86 -89.22
CA TYR A 707 9.96 -32.82 -90.12
C TYR A 707 9.42 -34.26 -89.99
N SER A 708 8.85 -34.62 -88.83
CA SER A 708 8.10 -35.87 -88.60
C SER A 708 6.93 -36.07 -89.56
N ASP A 709 6.20 -35.00 -89.88
CA ASP A 709 4.93 -35.09 -90.62
C ASP A 709 5.17 -35.44 -92.09
N PHE A 710 6.36 -35.11 -92.63
CA PHE A 710 6.77 -35.45 -94.00
C PHE A 710 6.94 -36.96 -94.22
N ILE A 711 7.06 -37.76 -93.15
CA ILE A 711 7.09 -39.23 -93.24
C ILE A 711 5.79 -39.75 -93.89
N MET A 712 4.63 -39.13 -93.66
CA MET A 712 3.36 -39.61 -94.21
C MET A 712 3.23 -39.37 -95.74
N PRO A 713 3.49 -38.16 -96.29
CA PRO A 713 3.61 -37.96 -97.72
C PRO A 713 4.70 -38.83 -98.38
N LEU A 714 5.86 -39.03 -97.73
CA LEU A 714 6.91 -39.94 -98.24
C LEU A 714 6.43 -41.39 -98.32
N VAL A 715 5.73 -41.91 -97.30
CA VAL A 715 5.14 -43.25 -97.30
C VAL A 715 4.10 -43.40 -98.42
N ASN A 716 3.37 -42.34 -98.78
CA ASN A 716 2.43 -42.39 -99.89
C ASN A 716 3.13 -42.29 -101.26
N ALA A 717 4.09 -41.37 -101.42
CA ALA A 717 4.93 -41.26 -102.62
C ALA A 717 5.63 -42.59 -102.98
N VAL A 718 6.10 -43.35 -101.98
CA VAL A 718 6.70 -44.68 -102.19
C VAL A 718 5.68 -45.71 -102.68
N LYS A 719 4.39 -45.62 -102.30
CA LYS A 719 3.32 -46.49 -102.86
C LYS A 719 3.00 -46.10 -104.30
N GLU A 720 2.94 -44.81 -104.60
CA GLU A 720 2.66 -44.29 -105.93
C GLU A 720 3.79 -44.66 -106.90
N LEU A 721 5.06 -44.41 -106.53
CA LEU A 721 6.24 -44.87 -107.27
C LEU A 721 6.26 -46.39 -107.46
N LYS A 722 5.81 -47.18 -106.47
CA LYS A 722 5.67 -48.64 -106.63
C LYS A 722 4.62 -48.99 -107.68
N ASN A 723 3.46 -48.34 -107.66
CA ASN A 723 2.39 -48.58 -108.63
C ASN A 723 2.84 -48.20 -110.06
N GLU A 724 3.53 -47.07 -110.23
CA GLU A 724 4.14 -46.67 -111.50
C GLU A 724 5.20 -47.69 -111.96
N ASN A 725 6.06 -48.15 -111.06
CA ASN A 725 7.10 -49.13 -111.37
C ASN A 725 6.50 -50.50 -111.78
N ASP A 726 5.41 -50.93 -111.16
CA ASP A 726 4.70 -52.16 -111.53
C ASP A 726 3.92 -52.00 -112.86
N LEU A 727 3.37 -50.82 -113.15
CA LEU A 727 2.81 -50.48 -114.47
C LEU A 727 3.89 -50.49 -115.56
N LEU A 728 5.06 -49.89 -115.31
CA LEU A 728 6.20 -49.88 -116.23
C LEU A 728 6.72 -51.30 -116.50
N LYS A 729 6.77 -52.18 -115.50
CA LYS A 729 7.08 -53.61 -115.69
C LYS A 729 6.03 -54.32 -116.56
N ALA A 730 4.75 -54.06 -116.35
CA ALA A 730 3.68 -54.64 -117.16
C ALA A 730 3.77 -54.17 -118.63
N GLN A 731 4.05 -52.89 -118.85
CA GLN A 731 4.32 -52.34 -120.19
C GLN A 731 5.55 -52.98 -120.83
N LEU A 732 6.65 -53.13 -120.09
CA LEU A 732 7.87 -53.79 -120.57
C LEU A 732 7.63 -55.26 -120.95
N SER A 733 6.86 -56.00 -120.13
CA SER A 733 6.44 -57.37 -120.46
C SER A 733 5.64 -57.41 -121.77
N ARG A 734 4.72 -56.46 -121.98
CA ARG A 734 3.92 -56.37 -123.20
C ARG A 734 4.73 -55.94 -124.44
N ILE A 735 5.82 -55.20 -124.24
CA ILE A 735 6.79 -54.86 -125.30
C ILE A 735 7.59 -56.11 -125.70
N ASN A 736 8.05 -56.90 -124.73
CA ASN A 736 8.75 -58.17 -124.99
C ASN A 736 7.85 -59.15 -125.79
N GLU A 737 6.59 -59.35 -125.37
CA GLU A 737 5.60 -60.14 -126.13
C GLU A 737 5.43 -59.64 -127.58
N LEU A 738 5.51 -58.32 -127.79
CA LEU A 738 5.41 -57.71 -129.13
C LEU A 738 6.68 -57.93 -129.97
N ASP A 739 7.86 -58.02 -129.36
CA ASP A 739 9.11 -58.31 -130.06
C ASP A 739 9.26 -59.80 -130.39
N ASP A 740 8.81 -60.70 -129.51
CA ASP A 740 8.65 -62.13 -129.80
C ASP A 740 7.71 -62.36 -130.99
N LEU A 741 6.55 -61.69 -131.01
CA LEU A 741 5.61 -61.70 -132.15
C LEU A 741 6.23 -61.15 -133.44
N LYS A 742 7.10 -60.13 -133.38
CA LYS A 742 7.85 -59.65 -134.56
C LYS A 742 8.85 -60.70 -135.05
N ALA A 743 9.53 -61.41 -134.16
CA ALA A 743 10.46 -62.48 -134.50
C ALA A 743 9.74 -63.67 -135.15
N GLU A 744 8.57 -64.06 -134.63
CA GLU A 744 7.73 -65.10 -135.24
C GLU A 744 7.23 -64.68 -136.64
N ILE A 745 6.75 -63.44 -136.79
CA ILE A 745 6.35 -62.88 -138.10
C ILE A 745 7.54 -62.81 -139.08
N ALA A 746 8.76 -62.53 -138.61
CA ALA A 746 9.96 -62.55 -139.43
C ALA A 746 10.31 -63.98 -139.88
N SER A 747 10.19 -64.96 -138.99
CA SER A 747 10.35 -66.39 -139.30
C SER A 747 9.34 -66.85 -140.35
N LEU A 748 8.04 -66.56 -140.16
CA LEU A 748 6.98 -66.86 -141.13
C LEU A 748 7.21 -66.20 -142.50
N LYS A 749 7.69 -64.94 -142.53
CA LYS A 749 8.08 -64.27 -143.78
C LYS A 749 9.26 -64.95 -144.47
N SER A 750 10.19 -65.55 -143.73
CA SER A 750 11.29 -66.34 -144.31
C SER A 750 10.78 -67.64 -144.93
N MET A 751 9.85 -68.34 -144.26
CA MET A 751 9.19 -69.54 -144.80
C MET A 751 8.41 -69.25 -146.07
N PHE A 752 7.66 -68.14 -146.12
CA PHE A 752 6.96 -67.70 -147.33
C PHE A 752 7.91 -67.36 -148.50
N LYS A 753 9.08 -66.76 -148.23
CA LYS A 753 10.10 -66.55 -149.27
C LYS A 753 10.62 -67.86 -149.84
N ASN A 754 10.87 -68.86 -148.99
CA ASN A 754 11.36 -70.17 -149.44
C ASN A 754 10.29 -70.94 -150.24
N SER A 755 9.01 -70.83 -149.85
CA SER A 755 7.86 -71.41 -150.56
C SER A 755 7.69 -70.89 -152.00
N ASN A 756 8.03 -69.61 -152.25
CA ASN A 756 7.95 -69.01 -153.59
C ASN A 756 9.14 -69.35 -154.50
N ASN A 757 10.20 -70.00 -153.99
CA ASN A 757 11.35 -70.44 -154.79
C ASN A 757 11.26 -71.92 -155.22
N SER A 758 10.12 -72.59 -154.99
CA SER A 758 9.92 -74.01 -155.31
C SER A 758 8.76 -74.27 -156.27
N LYS A 759 8.57 -73.40 -157.27
CA LYS A 759 7.69 -73.57 -158.44
C LYS A 759 8.28 -72.91 -159.67
#